data_AF-A0A4D6X9V3-F1
#
_entry.id   AF-A0A4D6X9V3-F1
#
_cell.length_a   1.000
_cell.length_b   1.000
_cell.length_c   1.000
_cell.angle_alpha   90.00
_cell.angle_beta   90.00
_cell.angle_gamma   90.00
#
_symmetry.space_group_name_H-M   'P 1'
#
loop_
_entity.id
_entity.type
_entity.pdbx_description
1 polymer ?
#
loop_
_entity_poly.entity_id
_entity_poly.type
_entity_poly.pdbx_seq_one_letter_code
_entity_poly.pdbx_strand_id
1 'polypeptide(L)'
;MIQRFDLHFQHAPDELDLYGGFYRQGRHAIRFEERNEVPMLGSAVQADLWALDFAVLYRAQVERFWATYGDDFRVLAKVTLLGETEQARRAGLIDATDMVRLRSLVIAGLAPHQMPSLEQLRQHSASTVLEVKAYQLARDSRDTFYTLHASDGRTLLWVPWQAQGMRGFTDELAVAQWLRLTLGNLATLTDYAEATVDDQGDQTRLNEAKATLRSIADSATVEDALAILHTRQRTFQGSVFARMAEKAGLEMARSAQTMLDNAELRKAMLRGYLAAFLNVFGGLAPLGWPVALTILGATFTKVALDVDAAARARDAQMRKDALRQAMLESLFGALYLTDIGFQTSFAMLAYQAPMHEVHATLEHWQAAEAPGMLLAELDVNDLVLAELVNEGPLRGIQIRPDGSYWIEMQGLTYRVRFSHELSAWLIVPPDNPFAFGPLRPVRLDASGEWQLLAPPNLIGGSPPSLPAMASEPSALWDEYVRYDVSRTQIASARAISRQKRLLKNAQIPTLAPGQVPDVDVHGLDCVLGEGARQYSYRDADGRYYNALIEYYTDSDAKINDVFRTGSYRYGDETDYIKDLADSLEQLPKSNEVTLFRGGSDSRGTGGRHFRTGQIVVGDVLVNTDFTSFTENPYMAPQFRRRADH
;
A
#
# COMPACT_ATOMS: atom_id res chain seq x y z
N MET A 1 5.15 -1.01 17.36
CA MET A 1 5.67 -0.66 18.69
C MET A 1 5.40 -1.84 19.61
N ILE A 2 6.41 -2.62 20.01
CA ILE A 2 6.28 -3.64 21.06
C ILE A 2 7.15 -3.15 22.23
N GLN A 3 6.57 -2.34 23.10
CA GLN A 3 7.08 -2.15 24.45
C GLN A 3 6.47 -3.29 25.28
N ARG A 4 7.29 -4.18 25.85
CA ARG A 4 6.78 -5.36 26.60
C ARG A 4 6.06 -4.91 27.88
N PHE A 5 6.77 -4.34 28.86
CA PHE A 5 6.25 -3.68 30.07
C PHE A 5 7.35 -2.80 30.70
N ASP A 6 6.97 -1.82 31.52
CA ASP A 6 7.92 -1.01 32.29
C ASP A 6 8.76 -1.88 33.24
N LEU A 7 10.02 -1.46 33.44
CA LEU A 7 11.07 -2.27 34.04
C LEU A 7 10.78 -2.66 35.51
N HIS A 8 10.04 -1.81 36.24
CA HIS A 8 9.55 -2.09 37.59
C HIS A 8 8.66 -3.35 37.61
N PHE A 9 7.74 -3.45 36.67
CA PHE A 9 6.80 -4.56 36.56
C PHE A 9 7.43 -5.85 36.01
N GLN A 10 8.69 -5.82 35.54
CA GLN A 10 9.42 -7.04 35.17
C GLN A 10 10.00 -7.80 36.37
N HIS A 11 10.11 -7.15 37.53
CA HIS A 11 10.61 -7.74 38.77
C HIS A 11 9.52 -8.00 39.82
N ALA A 12 8.33 -7.42 39.62
CA ALA A 12 7.13 -7.61 40.46
C ALA A 12 5.91 -7.88 39.54
N PRO A 13 5.81 -9.08 38.94
CA PRO A 13 4.71 -9.43 38.03
C PRO A 13 3.34 -9.38 38.69
N ASP A 14 3.29 -9.62 40.00
CA ASP A 14 2.10 -9.54 40.86
C ASP A 14 1.60 -8.10 41.04
N GLU A 15 2.50 -7.12 41.07
CA GLU A 15 2.13 -5.70 41.09
C GLU A 15 1.53 -5.22 39.75
N LEU A 16 1.80 -5.95 38.66
CA LEU A 16 1.27 -5.64 37.32
C LEU A 16 -0.26 -5.81 37.28
N ASP A 17 -0.79 -6.78 38.01
CA ASP A 17 -2.24 -7.01 38.13
C ASP A 17 -2.91 -6.03 39.12
N LEU A 18 -2.11 -5.39 39.98
CA LEU A 18 -2.59 -4.39 40.95
C LEU A 18 -2.65 -2.99 40.33
N TYR A 19 -1.65 -2.63 39.52
CA TYR A 19 -1.50 -1.29 38.95
C TYR A 19 -1.90 -1.20 37.47
N GLY A 20 -2.25 -2.33 36.84
CA GLY A 20 -2.57 -2.42 35.42
C GLY A 20 -3.69 -3.41 35.11
N GLY A 21 -4.23 -3.31 33.90
CA GLY A 21 -5.25 -4.21 33.39
C GLY A 21 -5.46 -4.01 31.90
N PHE A 22 -6.06 -5.00 31.23
CA PHE A 22 -6.41 -4.90 29.82
C PHE A 22 -7.85 -4.47 29.67
N TYR A 23 -8.11 -3.50 28.78
CA TYR A 23 -9.44 -2.93 28.60
C TYR A 23 -9.79 -2.80 27.12
N ARG A 24 -11.08 -2.91 26.80
CA ARG A 24 -11.63 -2.79 25.45
C ARG A 24 -11.71 -1.34 24.97
N GLN A 25 -11.58 -0.38 25.89
CA GLN A 25 -11.69 1.05 25.64
C GLN A 25 -10.33 1.72 25.86
N GLY A 26 -10.01 2.73 25.04
CA GLY A 26 -8.74 3.46 25.13
C GLY A 26 -8.72 4.49 26.27
N ARG A 27 -7.65 5.30 26.32
CA ARG A 27 -7.37 6.33 27.35
C ARG A 27 -8.48 7.34 27.67
N HIS A 28 -9.53 7.39 26.85
CA HIS A 28 -10.67 8.31 26.99
C HIS A 28 -11.84 7.69 27.78
N ALA A 29 -11.71 6.45 28.26
CA ALA A 29 -12.67 5.86 29.16
C ALA A 29 -12.66 6.59 30.51
N ILE A 30 -13.86 6.97 30.99
CA ILE A 30 -14.02 7.67 32.27
C ILE A 30 -13.69 6.75 33.45
N ARG A 31 -13.92 5.44 33.30
CA ARG A 31 -13.61 4.40 34.28
C ARG A 31 -13.10 3.15 33.58
N PHE A 32 -12.18 2.47 34.25
CA PHE A 32 -11.62 1.18 33.85
C PHE A 32 -12.04 0.17 34.92
N GLU A 33 -13.02 -0.67 34.59
CA GLU A 33 -13.74 -1.54 35.53
C GLU A 33 -14.24 -2.81 34.80
N GLU A 34 -14.98 -3.68 35.50
CA GLU A 34 -15.38 -5.01 35.00
C GLU A 34 -16.20 -4.98 33.70
N ARG A 35 -16.81 -3.82 33.41
CA ARG A 35 -17.67 -3.62 32.23
C ARG A 35 -16.89 -3.42 30.94
N ASN A 36 -15.65 -2.95 31.03
CA ASN A 36 -14.76 -2.76 29.89
C ASN A 36 -13.45 -3.54 30.01
N GLU A 37 -13.28 -4.34 31.06
CA GLU A 37 -12.14 -5.23 31.22
C GLU A 37 -12.09 -6.30 30.11
N VAL A 38 -10.86 -6.70 29.80
CA VAL A 38 -10.55 -7.92 29.10
C VAL A 38 -10.08 -8.89 30.18
N PRO A 39 -10.72 -10.07 30.33
CA PRO A 39 -10.40 -11.02 31.40
C PRO A 39 -9.05 -11.70 31.13
N MET A 40 -7.98 -10.96 31.39
CA MET A 40 -6.59 -11.29 31.09
C MET A 40 -5.70 -10.60 32.12
N LEU A 41 -4.88 -11.38 32.82
CA LEU A 41 -3.95 -10.86 33.82
C LEU A 41 -2.67 -10.35 33.14
N GLY A 42 -2.17 -9.22 33.60
CA GLY A 42 -0.90 -8.63 33.16
C GLY A 42 0.28 -9.56 33.46
N SER A 43 0.28 -10.18 34.64
CA SER A 43 1.26 -11.17 35.06
C SER A 43 1.31 -12.39 34.13
N ALA A 44 0.14 -12.91 33.73
CA ALA A 44 0.02 -14.04 32.81
C ALA A 44 0.53 -13.70 31.41
N VAL A 45 0.16 -12.52 30.88
CA VAL A 45 0.66 -12.05 29.58
C VAL A 45 2.17 -11.85 29.61
N GLN A 46 2.71 -11.32 30.71
CA GLN A 46 4.15 -11.17 30.86
C GLN A 46 4.86 -12.53 30.89
N ALA A 47 4.29 -13.53 31.58
CA ALA A 47 4.82 -14.90 31.58
C ALA A 47 4.83 -15.50 30.16
N ASP A 48 3.74 -15.32 29.40
CA ASP A 48 3.65 -15.75 28.00
C ASP A 48 4.67 -15.03 27.11
N LEU A 49 4.88 -13.73 27.31
CA LEU A 49 5.88 -12.95 26.57
C LEU A 49 7.32 -13.36 26.90
N TRP A 50 7.60 -13.86 28.11
CA TRP A 50 8.89 -14.46 28.48
C TRP A 50 9.07 -15.87 27.95
N ALA A 51 7.97 -16.62 27.77
CA ALA A 51 8.01 -17.91 27.09
C ALA A 51 8.28 -17.74 25.58
N LEU A 52 7.91 -16.60 25.00
CA LEU A 52 8.19 -16.26 23.61
C LEU A 52 9.58 -15.61 23.45
N ASP A 53 10.44 -16.22 22.64
CA ASP A 53 11.69 -15.60 22.19
C ASP A 53 11.51 -15.02 20.78
N PHE A 54 11.19 -13.72 20.70
CA PHE A 54 10.94 -13.05 19.43
C PHE A 54 12.19 -13.00 18.54
N ALA A 55 13.39 -12.94 19.12
CA ALA A 55 14.62 -12.93 18.33
C ALA A 55 14.81 -14.28 17.62
N VAL A 56 14.59 -15.39 18.34
CA VAL A 56 14.63 -16.74 17.74
C VAL A 56 13.55 -16.90 16.66
N LEU A 57 12.31 -16.49 16.94
CA LEU A 57 11.22 -16.58 15.97
C LEU A 57 11.49 -15.74 14.71
N TYR A 58 12.01 -14.53 14.88
CA TYR A 58 12.33 -13.64 13.76
C TYR A 58 13.49 -14.16 12.93
N ARG A 59 14.57 -14.65 13.55
CA ARG A 59 15.70 -15.28 12.85
C ARG A 59 15.25 -16.49 12.02
N ALA A 60 14.41 -17.37 12.60
CA ALA A 60 13.83 -18.50 11.88
C ALA A 60 12.92 -18.06 10.72
N GLN A 61 12.20 -16.96 10.88
CA GLN A 61 11.37 -16.40 9.80
C GLN A 61 12.22 -15.83 8.67
N VAL A 62 13.34 -15.16 8.97
CA VAL A 62 14.30 -14.65 7.98
C VAL A 62 14.89 -15.82 7.17
N GLU A 63 15.32 -16.89 7.84
CA GLU A 63 15.82 -18.10 7.17
C GLU A 63 14.76 -18.73 6.26
N ARG A 64 13.53 -18.91 6.76
CA ARG A 64 12.42 -19.46 5.97
C ARG A 64 12.07 -18.57 4.78
N PHE A 65 12.10 -17.25 4.95
CA PHE A 65 11.83 -16.30 3.88
C PHE A 65 12.83 -16.48 2.73
N TRP A 66 14.14 -16.46 3.01
CA TRP A 66 15.16 -16.61 1.96
C TRP A 66 15.17 -18.01 1.34
N ALA A 67 14.87 -19.04 2.12
CA ALA A 67 14.70 -20.39 1.59
C ALA A 67 13.50 -20.53 0.63
N THR A 68 12.44 -19.72 0.83
CA THR A 68 11.22 -19.79 0.03
C THR A 68 11.26 -18.84 -1.17
N TYR A 69 11.77 -17.62 -0.97
CA TYR A 69 11.63 -16.50 -1.93
C TYR A 69 12.96 -15.98 -2.48
N GLY A 70 14.10 -16.59 -2.12
CA GLY A 70 15.41 -16.17 -2.63
C GLY A 70 15.50 -16.22 -4.16
N ASP A 71 14.81 -17.18 -4.79
CA ASP A 71 14.74 -17.30 -6.24
C ASP A 71 13.91 -16.19 -6.89
N ASP A 72 12.78 -15.82 -6.26
CA ASP A 72 11.93 -14.72 -6.72
C ASP A 72 12.63 -13.37 -6.56
N PHE A 73 13.49 -13.19 -5.54
CA PHE A 73 14.35 -12.00 -5.42
C PHE A 73 15.28 -11.86 -6.63
N ARG A 74 15.89 -12.96 -7.09
CA ARG A 74 16.75 -12.94 -8.29
C ARG A 74 15.97 -12.58 -9.54
N VAL A 75 14.74 -13.08 -9.68
CA VAL A 75 13.85 -12.69 -10.77
C VAL A 75 13.60 -11.18 -10.73
N LEU A 76 13.28 -10.62 -9.56
CA LEU A 76 13.06 -9.19 -9.43
C LEU A 76 14.31 -8.38 -9.80
N ALA A 77 15.49 -8.77 -9.32
CA ALA A 77 16.75 -8.11 -9.67
C ALA A 77 17.05 -8.11 -11.18
N LYS A 78 16.72 -9.21 -11.86
CA LYS A 78 16.83 -9.31 -13.33
C LYS A 78 15.89 -8.36 -14.03
N VAL A 79 14.64 -8.29 -13.59
CA VAL A 79 13.65 -7.39 -14.21
C VAL A 79 14.01 -5.93 -13.97
N THR A 80 14.48 -5.57 -12.77
CA THR A 80 15.04 -4.24 -12.50
C THR A 80 16.12 -3.88 -13.51
N LEU A 81 17.12 -4.76 -13.70
CA LEU A 81 18.21 -4.47 -14.64
C LEU A 81 17.71 -4.26 -16.07
N LEU A 82 16.72 -5.05 -16.52
CA LEU A 82 16.11 -4.85 -17.84
C LEU A 82 15.39 -3.51 -17.94
N GLY A 83 14.69 -3.08 -16.90
CA GLY A 83 14.02 -1.78 -16.82
C GLY A 83 15.02 -0.62 -16.86
N GLU A 84 16.05 -0.66 -16.01
CA GLU A 84 17.12 0.34 -15.99
C GLU A 84 17.87 0.42 -17.32
N THR A 85 18.07 -0.72 -17.99
CA THR A 85 18.69 -0.77 -19.32
C THR A 85 17.87 0.02 -20.33
N GLU A 86 16.56 -0.19 -20.39
CA GLU A 86 15.69 0.54 -21.33
C GLU A 86 15.63 2.03 -21.00
N GLN A 87 15.59 2.39 -19.72
CA GLN A 87 15.61 3.79 -19.28
C GLN A 87 16.91 4.49 -19.67
N ALA A 88 18.05 3.86 -19.38
CA ALA A 88 19.37 4.41 -19.73
C ALA A 88 19.53 4.57 -21.24
N ARG A 89 18.99 3.63 -22.04
CA ARG A 89 18.98 3.72 -23.50
C ARG A 89 18.14 4.91 -23.98
N ARG A 90 16.94 5.11 -23.42
CA ARG A 90 16.06 6.26 -23.74
C ARG A 90 16.70 7.59 -23.35
N ALA A 91 17.44 7.62 -22.24
CA ALA A 91 18.18 8.78 -21.79
C ALA A 91 19.50 9.02 -22.55
N GLY A 92 19.89 8.13 -23.48
CA GLY A 92 21.15 8.21 -24.21
C GLY A 92 22.40 7.95 -23.36
N LEU A 93 22.25 7.31 -22.19
CA LEU A 93 23.34 6.98 -21.27
C LEU A 93 24.09 5.70 -21.66
N ILE A 94 23.44 4.84 -22.46
CA ILE A 94 24.02 3.63 -23.05
C ILE A 94 23.61 3.52 -24.52
N ASP A 95 24.38 2.80 -25.32
CA ASP A 95 24.07 2.56 -26.74
C ASP A 95 23.29 1.25 -26.98
N ALA A 96 22.97 0.96 -28.24
CA ALA A 96 22.25 -0.26 -28.62
C ALA A 96 23.06 -1.54 -28.37
N THR A 97 24.38 -1.48 -28.48
CA THR A 97 25.29 -2.60 -28.21
C THR A 97 25.32 -2.92 -26.71
N ASP A 98 25.43 -1.88 -25.89
CA ASP A 98 25.36 -1.93 -24.44
C ASP A 98 24.02 -2.57 -23.99
N MET A 99 22.89 -2.17 -24.59
CA MET A 99 21.59 -2.78 -24.34
C MET A 99 21.58 -4.30 -24.62
N VAL A 100 22.13 -4.74 -25.76
CA VAL A 100 22.18 -6.17 -26.11
C VAL A 100 23.05 -6.95 -25.12
N ARG A 101 24.16 -6.37 -24.66
CA ARG A 101 25.04 -6.98 -23.65
C ARG A 101 24.34 -7.14 -22.31
N LEU A 102 23.67 -6.09 -21.82
CA LEU A 102 22.93 -6.10 -20.56
C LEU A 102 21.76 -7.09 -20.59
N ARG A 103 21.03 -7.17 -21.71
CA ARG A 103 19.96 -8.16 -21.89
C ARG A 103 20.51 -9.58 -21.91
N SER A 104 21.64 -9.79 -22.60
CA SER A 104 22.35 -11.08 -22.63
C SER A 104 22.90 -11.48 -21.27
N LEU A 105 23.26 -10.52 -20.41
CA LEU A 105 23.66 -10.78 -19.03
C LEU A 105 22.49 -11.32 -18.19
N VAL A 106 21.27 -10.85 -18.44
CA VAL A 106 20.05 -11.31 -17.75
C VAL A 106 19.63 -12.71 -18.22
N ILE A 107 19.50 -12.88 -19.53
CA ILE A 107 19.14 -14.13 -20.20
C ILE A 107 20.02 -14.25 -21.45
N ALA A 108 20.84 -15.30 -21.51
CA ALA A 108 21.75 -15.51 -22.64
C ALA A 108 21.00 -15.55 -23.97
N GLY A 109 21.42 -14.70 -24.92
CA GLY A 109 20.83 -14.66 -26.27
C GLY A 109 19.43 -14.02 -26.35
N LEU A 110 18.96 -13.32 -25.31
CA LEU A 110 17.67 -12.63 -25.33
C LEU A 110 17.65 -11.56 -26.44
N ALA A 111 16.73 -11.71 -27.40
CA ALA A 111 16.68 -10.84 -28.57
C ALA A 111 16.37 -9.37 -28.17
N PRO A 112 16.78 -8.39 -29.01
CA PRO A 112 16.37 -7.00 -28.82
C PRO A 112 14.84 -6.89 -28.78
N HIS A 113 14.29 -6.21 -27.77
CA HIS A 113 12.85 -5.99 -27.58
C HIS A 113 11.98 -7.22 -27.22
N GLN A 114 12.55 -8.43 -27.13
CA GLN A 114 11.80 -9.61 -26.68
C GLN A 114 11.43 -9.51 -25.18
N MET A 115 10.17 -9.72 -24.83
CA MET A 115 9.78 -9.83 -23.42
C MET A 115 10.15 -11.21 -22.88
N PRO A 116 10.90 -11.31 -21.77
CA PRO A 116 11.25 -12.60 -21.18
C PRO A 116 10.04 -13.19 -20.43
N SER A 117 9.86 -14.51 -20.55
CA SER A 117 8.90 -15.24 -19.71
C SER A 117 9.42 -15.41 -18.28
N LEU A 118 8.50 -15.66 -17.33
CA LEU A 118 8.87 -15.94 -15.95
C LEU A 118 9.80 -17.16 -15.82
N GLU A 119 9.58 -18.19 -16.64
CA GLU A 119 10.43 -19.37 -16.66
C GLU A 119 11.87 -19.02 -17.08
N GLN A 120 12.05 -18.21 -18.12
CA GLN A 120 13.37 -17.73 -18.54
C GLN A 120 14.05 -16.87 -17.47
N LEU A 121 13.28 -16.04 -16.75
CA LEU A 121 13.82 -15.23 -15.66
C LEU A 121 14.27 -16.07 -14.46
N ARG A 122 13.60 -17.21 -14.19
CA ARG A 122 13.97 -18.14 -13.11
C ARG A 122 15.25 -18.93 -13.40
N GLN A 123 15.59 -19.15 -14.66
CA GLN A 123 16.80 -19.87 -15.05
C GLN A 123 18.07 -19.11 -14.66
N HIS A 124 19.14 -19.81 -14.31
CA HIS A 124 20.44 -19.18 -14.06
C HIS A 124 21.03 -18.63 -15.35
N SER A 125 21.49 -17.37 -15.34
CA SER A 125 22.23 -16.82 -16.47
C SER A 125 23.65 -17.36 -16.47
N ALA A 126 24.05 -18.01 -17.56
CA ALA A 126 25.41 -18.50 -17.80
C ALA A 126 26.20 -17.59 -18.76
N SER A 127 25.74 -16.35 -18.95
CA SER A 127 26.36 -15.41 -19.89
C SER A 127 27.73 -14.96 -19.42
N THR A 128 28.70 -14.97 -20.34
CA THR A 128 30.07 -14.46 -20.13
C THR A 128 30.34 -13.19 -20.95
N VAL A 129 29.28 -12.54 -21.45
CA VAL A 129 29.39 -11.36 -22.32
C VAL A 129 29.95 -10.14 -21.57
N LEU A 130 29.71 -10.08 -20.27
CA LEU A 130 30.18 -9.02 -19.39
C LEU A 130 30.84 -9.63 -18.15
N GLU A 131 32.08 -9.22 -17.87
CA GLU A 131 32.72 -9.51 -16.58
C GLU A 131 32.26 -8.48 -15.55
N VAL A 132 31.65 -8.94 -14.45
CA VAL A 132 31.08 -8.07 -13.43
C VAL A 132 31.99 -8.01 -12.20
N LYS A 133 32.31 -6.79 -11.76
CA LYS A 133 33.04 -6.52 -10.53
C LYS A 133 32.17 -5.72 -9.57
N ALA A 134 32.20 -6.07 -8.28
CA ALA A 134 31.49 -5.36 -7.22
C ALA A 134 32.44 -4.46 -6.44
N TYR A 135 31.97 -3.30 -5.95
CA TYR A 135 32.79 -2.37 -5.17
C TYR A 135 32.24 -2.21 -3.76
N GLN A 136 33.09 -2.44 -2.76
CA GLN A 136 32.77 -2.30 -1.33
C GLN A 136 33.59 -1.16 -0.73
N LEU A 137 32.94 -0.06 -0.36
CA LEU A 137 33.62 1.17 0.04
C LEU A 137 34.02 1.21 1.52
N ALA A 138 33.47 0.31 2.34
CA ALA A 138 33.90 0.06 3.72
C ALA A 138 34.12 -1.45 3.96
N ARG A 139 34.74 -1.83 5.07
CA ARG A 139 34.92 -3.26 5.40
C ARG A 139 33.58 -3.93 5.69
N ASP A 140 33.42 -5.15 5.18
CA ASP A 140 32.21 -5.98 5.31
C ASP A 140 30.90 -5.25 4.98
N SER A 141 31.00 -4.27 4.08
CA SER A 141 29.90 -3.43 3.63
C SER A 141 29.14 -4.05 2.46
N ARG A 142 28.03 -3.40 2.10
CA ARG A 142 27.26 -3.74 0.90
C ARG A 142 28.10 -3.49 -0.34
N ASP A 143 27.78 -4.19 -1.41
CA ASP A 143 28.26 -3.83 -2.74
C ASP A 143 27.56 -2.54 -3.18
N THR A 144 28.29 -1.42 -3.16
CA THR A 144 27.74 -0.10 -3.42
C THR A 144 27.38 0.07 -4.90
N PHE A 145 28.24 -0.41 -5.80
CA PHE A 145 27.99 -0.38 -7.25
C PHE A 145 28.79 -1.48 -7.94
N TYR A 146 28.49 -1.68 -9.21
CA TYR A 146 29.12 -2.68 -10.07
C TYR A 146 29.70 -2.03 -11.32
N THR A 147 30.83 -2.55 -11.80
CA THR A 147 31.29 -2.31 -13.17
C THR A 147 31.10 -3.57 -13.99
N LEU A 148 30.67 -3.39 -15.24
CA LEU A 148 30.48 -4.47 -16.20
C LEU A 148 31.40 -4.24 -17.39
N HIS A 149 32.39 -5.12 -17.55
CA HIS A 149 33.43 -4.99 -18.57
C HIS A 149 33.12 -5.88 -19.76
N ALA A 150 33.08 -5.28 -20.94
CA ALA A 150 33.01 -6.01 -22.20
C ALA A 150 34.42 -6.32 -22.73
N SER A 151 34.53 -7.36 -23.57
CA SER A 151 35.80 -7.80 -24.14
C SER A 151 36.47 -6.79 -25.09
N ASP A 152 35.71 -5.79 -25.56
CA ASP A 152 36.20 -4.71 -26.44
C ASP A 152 36.72 -3.48 -25.67
N GLY A 153 36.79 -3.56 -24.34
CA GLY A 153 37.27 -2.48 -23.46
C GLY A 153 36.17 -1.56 -22.93
N ARG A 154 34.96 -1.59 -23.53
CA ARG A 154 33.80 -0.84 -23.08
C ARG A 154 33.46 -1.22 -21.63
N THR A 155 33.20 -0.23 -20.79
CA THR A 155 32.86 -0.46 -19.37
C THR A 155 31.53 0.23 -19.03
N LEU A 156 30.62 -0.50 -18.41
CA LEU A 156 29.36 0.03 -17.90
C LEU A 156 29.47 0.20 -16.38
N LEU A 157 28.98 1.32 -15.86
CA LEU A 157 28.77 1.52 -14.42
C LEU A 157 27.30 1.25 -14.11
N TRP A 158 27.06 0.40 -13.12
CA TRP A 158 25.73 0.13 -12.59
C TRP A 158 25.67 0.42 -11.10
N VAL A 159 24.91 1.46 -10.74
CA VAL A 159 24.64 1.91 -9.37
C VAL A 159 23.18 1.57 -9.07
N PRO A 160 22.88 0.33 -8.60
CA PRO A 160 21.50 -0.15 -8.56
C PRO A 160 20.61 0.78 -7.73
N TRP A 161 21.09 1.25 -6.57
CA TRP A 161 20.37 2.18 -5.70
C TRP A 161 20.21 3.61 -6.24
N GLN A 162 20.59 3.94 -7.50
CA GLN A 162 20.42 5.26 -8.15
C GLN A 162 19.39 5.25 -9.34
N ALA A 163 18.54 6.28 -9.47
CA ALA A 163 17.35 6.26 -10.36
C ALA A 163 17.70 6.31 -11.85
N GLN A 164 18.94 6.69 -12.13
CA GLN A 164 19.62 6.62 -13.43
C GLN A 164 21.04 6.08 -13.18
N GLY A 165 21.11 4.94 -12.49
CA GLY A 165 22.37 4.34 -12.05
C GLY A 165 23.15 3.62 -13.15
N MET A 166 22.58 3.46 -14.35
CA MET A 166 23.20 2.76 -15.47
C MET A 166 23.80 3.75 -16.48
N ARG A 167 25.10 3.62 -16.76
CA ARG A 167 25.82 4.49 -17.70
C ARG A 167 26.98 3.77 -18.37
N GLY A 168 27.17 3.99 -19.67
CA GLY A 168 28.27 3.41 -20.44
C GLY A 168 29.45 4.36 -20.66
N PHE A 169 30.65 3.80 -20.56
CA PHE A 169 31.94 4.50 -20.65
C PHE A 169 32.88 3.78 -21.63
N THR A 170 33.83 4.52 -22.19
CA THR A 170 34.81 3.97 -23.14
C THR A 170 35.69 2.91 -22.51
N ASP A 171 36.10 3.12 -21.26
CA ASP A 171 36.98 2.26 -20.48
C ASP A 171 36.84 2.54 -18.97
N GLU A 172 37.64 1.85 -18.15
CA GLU A 172 37.63 1.98 -16.69
C GLU A 172 38.22 3.31 -16.20
N LEU A 173 39.13 3.93 -16.96
CA LEU A 173 39.68 5.26 -16.65
C LEU A 173 38.59 6.33 -16.74
N ALA A 174 37.72 6.24 -17.76
CA ALA A 174 36.58 7.14 -17.91
C ALA A 174 35.57 6.99 -16.76
N VAL A 175 35.37 5.77 -16.23
CA VAL A 175 34.55 5.54 -15.02
C VAL A 175 35.19 6.24 -13.82
N ALA A 176 36.49 6.05 -13.60
CA ALA A 176 37.22 6.67 -12.49
C ALA A 176 37.19 8.21 -12.57
N GLN A 177 37.37 8.77 -13.76
CA GLN A 177 37.26 10.21 -13.99
C GLN A 177 35.86 10.74 -13.64
N TRP A 178 34.82 10.03 -14.08
CA TRP A 178 33.44 10.43 -13.82
C TRP A 178 33.10 10.35 -12.32
N LEU A 179 33.51 9.28 -11.64
CA LEU A 179 33.32 9.14 -10.19
C LEU A 179 34.04 10.24 -9.42
N ARG A 180 35.30 10.55 -9.79
CA ARG A 180 36.08 11.63 -9.19
C ARG A 180 35.36 12.97 -9.27
N LEU A 181 34.80 13.32 -10.43
CA LEU A 181 34.05 14.57 -10.61
C LEU A 181 32.70 14.55 -9.85
N THR A 182 31.99 13.43 -9.90
CA THR A 182 30.65 13.29 -9.33
C THR A 182 30.68 13.30 -7.80
N LEU A 183 31.70 12.70 -7.20
CA LEU A 183 31.93 12.65 -5.75
C LEU A 183 32.49 13.96 -5.19
N GLY A 184 32.88 14.92 -6.04
CA GLY A 184 33.22 16.28 -5.60
C GLY A 184 32.02 17.04 -5.01
N ASN A 185 30.79 16.60 -5.29
CA ASN A 185 29.59 17.11 -4.63
C ASN A 185 29.36 16.37 -3.29
N LEU A 186 29.32 17.13 -2.20
CA LEU A 186 29.13 16.60 -0.85
C LEU A 186 27.80 15.85 -0.66
N ALA A 187 26.73 16.27 -1.35
CA ALA A 187 25.44 15.58 -1.30
C ALA A 187 25.57 14.17 -1.91
N THR A 188 26.09 14.10 -3.14
CA THR A 188 26.32 12.81 -3.83
C THR A 188 27.27 11.90 -3.05
N LEU A 189 28.33 12.45 -2.47
CA LEU A 189 29.24 11.67 -1.63
C LEU A 189 28.54 11.07 -0.41
N THR A 190 27.63 11.84 0.19
CA THR A 190 26.82 11.38 1.32
C THR A 190 25.87 10.26 0.89
N ASP A 191 25.20 10.41 -0.26
CA ASP A 191 24.31 9.38 -0.80
C ASP A 191 25.05 8.04 -1.04
N TYR A 192 26.24 8.09 -1.65
CA TYR A 192 27.09 6.89 -1.86
C TYR A 192 27.54 6.25 -0.54
N ALA A 193 27.85 7.07 0.47
CA ALA A 193 28.26 6.57 1.78
C ALA A 193 27.10 5.90 2.53
N GLU A 194 25.92 6.51 2.50
CA GLU A 194 24.71 5.97 3.13
C GLU A 194 24.26 4.68 2.44
N ALA A 195 24.37 4.59 1.12
CA ALA A 195 24.05 3.37 0.36
C ALA A 195 25.00 2.19 0.64
N THR A 196 26.20 2.46 1.17
CA THR A 196 27.24 1.46 1.48
C THR A 196 26.96 0.72 2.79
N VAL A 197 26.30 1.38 3.75
CA VAL A 197 26.09 0.85 5.11
C VAL A 197 24.70 0.24 5.27
N ASP A 198 24.64 -0.88 6.00
CA ASP A 198 23.40 -1.59 6.34
C ASP A 198 22.69 -0.96 7.55
N ASP A 199 23.47 -0.36 8.46
CA ASP A 199 23.01 0.40 9.62
C ASP A 199 23.56 1.82 9.60
N GLN A 200 22.68 2.82 9.49
CA GLN A 200 23.04 4.24 9.52
C GLN A 200 23.54 4.70 10.91
N GLY A 201 23.29 3.91 11.95
CA GLY A 201 23.85 4.10 13.29
C GLY A 201 25.34 3.73 13.37
N ASP A 202 25.86 2.95 12.43
CA ASP A 202 27.27 2.55 12.39
C ASP A 202 28.16 3.68 11.81
N GLN A 203 28.42 4.66 12.68
CA GLN A 203 29.25 5.81 12.34
C GLN A 203 30.68 5.42 11.96
N THR A 204 31.19 4.28 12.42
CA THR A 204 32.54 3.83 12.05
C THR A 204 32.58 3.43 10.58
N ARG A 205 31.67 2.58 10.12
CA ARG A 205 31.60 2.16 8.70
C ARG A 205 31.20 3.32 7.79
N LEU A 206 30.28 4.18 8.23
CA LEU A 206 29.87 5.35 7.45
C LEU A 206 31.05 6.32 7.24
N ASN A 207 31.86 6.56 8.28
CA ASN A 207 33.04 7.40 8.17
C ASN A 207 34.15 6.75 7.31
N GLU A 208 34.32 5.43 7.35
CA GLU A 208 35.24 4.73 6.45
C GLU A 208 34.82 4.88 4.97
N ALA A 209 33.53 4.71 4.69
CA ALA A 209 32.97 4.89 3.34
C ALA A 209 33.18 6.33 2.85
N LYS A 210 32.86 7.33 3.68
CA LYS A 210 33.09 8.76 3.37
C LYS A 210 34.57 9.06 3.13
N ALA A 211 35.47 8.52 3.94
CA ALA A 211 36.91 8.72 3.76
C ALA A 211 37.41 8.13 2.44
N THR A 212 36.96 6.93 2.09
CA THR A 212 37.30 6.27 0.82
C THR A 212 36.77 7.07 -0.37
N LEU A 213 35.51 7.51 -0.32
CA LEU A 213 34.92 8.33 -1.39
C LEU A 213 35.62 9.69 -1.55
N ARG A 214 35.98 10.35 -0.43
CA ARG A 214 36.78 11.59 -0.47
C ARG A 214 38.14 11.36 -1.10
N SER A 215 38.81 10.26 -0.78
CA SER A 215 40.12 9.95 -1.40
C SER A 215 40.02 9.77 -2.92
N ILE A 216 38.91 9.24 -3.44
CA ILE A 216 38.65 9.14 -4.87
C ILE A 216 38.41 10.54 -5.47
N ALA A 217 37.57 11.36 -4.82
CA ALA A 217 37.26 12.72 -5.29
C ALA A 217 38.50 13.64 -5.31
N ASP A 218 39.33 13.56 -4.25
CA ASP A 218 40.50 14.42 -4.04
C ASP A 218 41.78 13.88 -4.67
N SER A 219 41.72 12.72 -5.35
CA SER A 219 42.86 12.12 -6.06
C SER A 219 43.51 13.14 -7.00
N ALA A 220 44.83 13.16 -7.13
CA ALA A 220 45.54 14.11 -7.98
C ALA A 220 45.34 13.80 -9.47
N THR A 221 45.51 12.52 -9.83
CA THR A 221 45.34 12.00 -11.20
C THR A 221 44.14 11.04 -11.31
N VAL A 222 43.74 10.71 -12.55
CA VAL A 222 42.67 9.74 -12.79
C VAL A 222 43.15 8.32 -12.48
N GLU A 223 44.44 8.07 -12.71
CA GLU A 223 45.13 6.82 -12.43
C GLU A 223 45.19 6.53 -10.91
N ASP A 224 45.42 7.56 -10.09
CA ASP A 224 45.36 7.44 -8.62
C ASP A 224 43.94 7.07 -8.16
N ALA A 225 42.92 7.74 -8.72
CA ALA A 225 41.52 7.44 -8.41
C ALA A 225 41.15 5.99 -8.79
N LEU A 226 41.62 5.54 -9.96
CA LEU A 226 41.42 4.17 -10.43
C LEU A 226 42.15 3.15 -9.52
N ALA A 227 43.38 3.46 -9.09
CA ALA A 227 44.13 2.62 -8.18
C ALA A 227 43.39 2.44 -6.84
N ILE A 228 42.82 3.52 -6.29
CA ILE A 228 41.98 3.46 -5.08
C ILE A 228 40.75 2.58 -5.31
N LEU A 229 40.05 2.76 -6.44
CA LEU A 229 38.89 1.94 -6.81
C LEU A 229 39.24 0.44 -6.86
N HIS A 230 40.37 0.07 -7.46
CA HIS A 230 40.82 -1.32 -7.51
C HIS A 230 41.04 -1.94 -6.13
N THR A 231 41.48 -1.17 -5.12
CA THR A 231 41.62 -1.71 -3.74
C THR A 231 40.28 -2.12 -3.11
N ARG A 232 39.18 -1.50 -3.57
CA ARG A 232 37.82 -1.72 -3.11
C ARG A 232 37.02 -2.69 -3.99
N GLN A 233 37.61 -3.12 -5.10
CA GLN A 233 37.03 -4.08 -6.03
C GLN A 233 36.96 -5.48 -5.40
N ARG A 234 35.89 -6.21 -5.70
CA ARG A 234 35.66 -7.62 -5.32
C ARG A 234 35.22 -8.39 -6.55
N THR A 235 35.96 -9.46 -6.85
CA THR A 235 35.56 -10.47 -7.82
C THR A 235 34.74 -11.55 -7.12
N PHE A 236 33.85 -12.19 -7.85
CA PHE A 236 32.99 -13.25 -7.33
C PHE A 236 32.69 -14.25 -8.43
N GLN A 237 32.32 -15.46 -8.02
CA GLN A 237 31.94 -16.53 -8.94
C GLN A 237 30.41 -16.57 -9.07
N GLY A 238 29.93 -16.86 -10.28
CA GLY A 238 28.51 -16.97 -10.58
C GLY A 238 27.85 -15.65 -10.96
N SER A 239 26.52 -15.67 -11.01
CA SER A 239 25.70 -14.55 -11.50
C SER A 239 25.65 -13.39 -10.50
N VAL A 240 25.72 -12.15 -11.00
CA VAL A 240 25.53 -10.92 -10.18
C VAL A 240 24.21 -10.95 -9.38
N PHE A 241 23.13 -11.46 -9.98
CA PHE A 241 21.84 -11.59 -9.28
C PHE A 241 21.88 -12.56 -8.09
N ALA A 242 22.68 -13.63 -8.17
CA ALA A 242 22.85 -14.57 -7.07
C ALA A 242 23.64 -13.92 -5.94
N ARG A 243 24.68 -13.15 -6.27
CA ARG A 243 25.43 -12.35 -5.31
C ARG A 243 24.56 -11.30 -4.62
N MET A 244 23.71 -10.59 -5.37
CA MET A 244 22.78 -9.61 -4.79
C MET A 244 21.83 -10.27 -3.78
N ALA A 245 21.27 -11.44 -4.13
CA ALA A 245 20.41 -12.20 -3.23
C ALA A 245 21.17 -12.68 -1.97
N GLU A 246 22.39 -13.19 -2.14
CA GLU A 246 23.25 -13.62 -1.03
C GLU A 246 23.57 -12.45 -0.09
N LYS A 247 24.00 -11.30 -0.65
CA LYS A 247 24.33 -10.10 0.14
C LYS A 247 23.11 -9.56 0.88
N ALA A 248 21.95 -9.51 0.23
CA ALA A 248 20.69 -9.11 0.84
C ALA A 248 20.28 -10.06 1.98
N GLY A 249 20.47 -11.37 1.80
CA GLY A 249 20.20 -12.38 2.82
C GLY A 249 21.12 -12.26 4.03
N LEU A 250 22.42 -12.09 3.80
CA LEU A 250 23.42 -11.87 4.86
C LEU A 250 23.13 -10.58 5.64
N GLU A 251 22.74 -9.52 4.94
CA GLU A 251 22.37 -8.25 5.56
C GLU A 251 21.14 -8.39 6.47
N MET A 252 20.07 -9.02 5.97
CA MET A 252 18.86 -9.27 6.77
C MET A 252 19.17 -10.19 7.96
N ALA A 253 20.05 -11.17 7.79
CA ALA A 253 20.49 -12.06 8.87
C ALA A 253 21.33 -11.31 9.92
N ARG A 254 22.27 -10.44 9.53
CA ARG A 254 23.04 -9.60 10.46
C ARG A 254 22.14 -8.64 11.23
N SER A 255 21.17 -8.02 10.55
CA SER A 255 20.14 -7.20 11.19
C SER A 255 19.30 -8.03 12.18
N ALA A 256 18.98 -9.30 11.87
CA ALA A 256 18.29 -10.18 12.82
C ALA A 256 19.17 -10.60 14.03
N GLN A 257 20.49 -10.56 13.90
CA GLN A 257 21.43 -10.86 15.00
C GLN A 257 21.55 -9.72 16.01
N THR A 258 21.25 -8.48 15.63
CA THR A 258 21.26 -7.35 16.59
C THR A 258 20.08 -7.41 17.57
N MET A 259 19.05 -8.21 17.27
CA MET A 259 17.95 -8.47 18.20
C MET A 259 18.44 -9.33 19.37
N LEU A 260 18.22 -8.86 20.59
CA LEU A 260 18.59 -9.59 21.80
C LEU A 260 17.60 -10.71 22.08
N ASP A 261 18.12 -11.92 22.32
CA ASP A 261 17.32 -13.04 22.78
C ASP A 261 16.96 -12.90 24.28
N ASN A 262 16.10 -13.78 24.80
CA ASN A 262 15.65 -13.67 26.19
C ASN A 262 16.79 -13.87 27.21
N ALA A 263 17.86 -14.59 26.87
CA ALA A 263 19.02 -14.80 27.75
C ALA A 263 19.96 -13.58 27.76
N GLU A 264 20.17 -12.96 26.61
CA GLU A 264 20.93 -11.71 26.45
C GLU A 264 20.18 -10.53 27.07
N LEU A 265 18.86 -10.47 26.93
CA LEU A 265 18.00 -9.48 27.59
C LEU A 265 18.18 -9.56 29.12
N ARG A 266 18.15 -10.76 29.70
CA ARG A 266 18.42 -10.97 31.13
C ARG A 266 19.82 -10.49 31.54
N LYS A 267 20.85 -10.79 30.75
CA LYS A 267 22.24 -10.36 31.01
C LYS A 267 22.40 -8.84 30.88
N ALA A 268 21.72 -8.20 29.93
CA ALA A 268 21.75 -6.77 29.70
C ALA A 268 21.03 -6.00 30.82
N MET A 269 19.86 -6.48 31.25
CA MET A 269 19.14 -5.94 32.42
C MET A 269 19.99 -5.97 33.70
N LEU A 270 20.81 -7.02 33.87
CA LEU A 270 21.73 -7.16 35.01
C LEU A 270 22.94 -6.20 34.97
N ARG A 271 23.34 -5.66 33.81
CA ARG A 271 24.58 -4.89 33.63
C ARG A 271 24.40 -3.37 33.64
N GLY A 272 23.18 -2.86 33.63
CA GLY A 272 22.91 -1.43 33.76
C GLY A 272 21.83 -0.91 32.82
N TYR A 273 20.89 -0.17 33.41
CA TYR A 273 19.57 0.15 32.88
C TYR A 273 19.56 1.03 31.60
N LEU A 274 20.55 1.91 31.41
CA LEU A 274 20.57 2.82 30.27
C LEU A 274 21.23 2.22 29.01
N ALA A 275 22.26 1.37 29.20
CA ALA A 275 22.95 0.68 28.10
C ALA A 275 22.10 -0.45 27.51
N ALA A 276 21.31 -1.14 28.35
CA ALA A 276 20.34 -2.13 27.90
C ALA A 276 19.21 -1.49 27.07
N PHE A 277 18.68 -0.34 27.49
CA PHE A 277 17.65 0.39 26.74
C PHE A 277 18.14 0.84 25.35
N LEU A 278 19.36 1.38 25.24
CA LEU A 278 19.92 1.81 23.95
C LEU A 278 20.26 0.63 23.03
N ASN A 279 20.77 -0.49 23.56
CA ASN A 279 21.14 -1.67 22.75
C ASN A 279 19.94 -2.56 22.36
N VAL A 280 18.88 -2.64 23.18
CA VAL A 280 17.66 -3.41 22.87
C VAL A 280 16.84 -2.73 21.76
N PHE A 281 16.78 -1.39 21.75
CA PHE A 281 15.86 -0.65 20.88
C PHE A 281 16.55 0.11 19.74
N GLY A 282 17.86 0.43 19.85
CA GLY A 282 18.63 0.98 18.73
C GLY A 282 18.71 0.02 17.53
N GLY A 283 18.82 -1.29 17.80
CA GLY A 283 18.79 -2.34 16.78
C GLY A 283 17.41 -2.65 16.18
N LEU A 284 16.34 -2.06 16.72
CA LEU A 284 14.96 -2.20 16.21
C LEU A 284 14.56 -1.05 15.27
N ALA A 285 15.43 -0.05 15.06
CA ALA A 285 15.18 1.11 14.21
C ALA A 285 15.05 0.75 12.71
N PRO A 286 15.51 -0.43 12.26
CA PRO A 286 14.99 -1.05 11.05
C PRO A 286 14.53 -2.47 11.39
N LEU A 287 13.23 -2.70 11.57
CA LEU A 287 12.69 -4.04 11.29
C LEU A 287 13.23 -4.43 9.91
N GLY A 288 14.10 -5.44 9.80
CA GLY A 288 15.04 -5.70 8.70
C GLY A 288 14.45 -6.01 7.31
N TRP A 289 13.28 -5.47 6.99
CA TRP A 289 12.54 -5.64 5.75
C TRP A 289 12.59 -4.46 4.74
N PRO A 290 13.04 -3.22 5.02
CA PRO A 290 13.29 -2.23 3.96
C PRO A 290 14.68 -2.33 3.34
N VAL A 291 15.63 -2.95 4.05
CA VAL A 291 17.05 -2.83 3.71
C VAL A 291 17.44 -3.74 2.54
N ALA A 292 16.92 -4.97 2.48
CA ALA A 292 17.13 -5.87 1.33
C ALA A 292 16.57 -5.30 0.00
N LEU A 293 15.53 -4.46 0.05
CA LEU A 293 14.97 -3.81 -1.14
C LEU A 293 15.88 -2.70 -1.67
N THR A 294 16.69 -2.04 -0.83
CA THR A 294 17.63 -1.00 -1.32
C THR A 294 18.70 -1.55 -2.28
N ILE A 295 18.98 -2.87 -2.26
CA ILE A 295 19.88 -3.53 -3.21
C ILE A 295 19.32 -3.55 -4.64
N LEU A 296 18.00 -3.41 -4.81
CA LEU A 296 17.33 -3.53 -6.11
C LEU A 296 17.13 -2.19 -6.85
N GLY A 297 17.60 -1.04 -6.34
CA GLY A 297 17.37 0.28 -6.98
C GLY A 297 16.90 1.61 -6.37
N ALA A 298 17.09 2.79 -6.99
CA ALA A 298 16.67 4.08 -6.36
C ALA A 298 15.21 4.45 -6.44
N THR A 299 14.42 3.68 -7.18
CA THR A 299 12.98 3.88 -7.19
C THR A 299 12.35 3.66 -5.81
N PHE A 300 13.16 3.27 -4.80
CA PHE A 300 12.83 3.11 -3.39
C PHE A 300 13.11 4.33 -2.48
N THR A 301 13.51 5.50 -2.99
CA THR A 301 13.64 6.72 -2.15
C THR A 301 12.33 7.07 -1.42
N LYS A 302 11.18 6.77 -2.02
CA LYS A 302 9.85 6.96 -1.41
C LYS A 302 9.48 5.86 -0.40
N VAL A 303 10.08 4.68 -0.53
CA VAL A 303 9.86 3.54 0.36
C VAL A 303 10.51 3.78 1.72
N ALA A 304 11.67 4.44 1.77
CA ALA A 304 12.25 4.89 3.05
C ALA A 304 11.31 5.86 3.80
N LEU A 305 10.63 6.75 3.08
CA LEU A 305 9.65 7.71 3.63
C LEU A 305 8.32 7.03 4.06
N ASP A 306 7.81 6.09 3.28
CA ASP A 306 6.57 5.34 3.60
C ASP A 306 6.79 4.28 4.68
N VAL A 307 8.01 3.76 4.82
CA VAL A 307 8.45 2.91 5.93
C VAL A 307 8.59 3.71 7.22
N ASP A 308 9.12 4.94 7.18
CA ASP A 308 9.11 5.85 8.32
C ASP A 308 7.66 6.19 8.73
N ALA A 309 6.76 6.35 7.77
CA ALA A 309 5.32 6.48 8.02
C ALA A 309 4.70 5.21 8.64
N ALA A 310 5.12 4.00 8.23
CA ALA A 310 4.67 2.73 8.82
C ALA A 310 5.23 2.50 10.24
N ALA A 311 6.47 2.91 10.49
CA ALA A 311 7.11 2.87 11.80
C ALA A 311 6.40 3.82 12.79
N ARG A 312 5.98 5.00 12.30
CA ARG A 312 5.19 5.99 13.03
C ARG A 312 3.68 5.73 13.02
N ALA A 313 3.21 4.70 12.31
CA ALA A 313 1.78 4.38 12.21
C ALA A 313 1.22 3.95 13.57
N ARG A 314 0.16 4.65 13.99
CA ARG A 314 -0.48 4.51 15.30
C ARG A 314 -1.31 3.23 15.45
N ASP A 315 -1.67 2.57 14.35
CA ASP A 315 -2.46 1.33 14.34
C ASP A 315 -1.88 0.25 13.41
N ALA A 316 -2.16 -1.03 13.73
CA ALA A 316 -1.71 -2.20 12.99
C ALA A 316 -2.25 -2.25 11.55
N GLN A 317 -3.48 -1.79 11.30
CA GLN A 317 -4.04 -1.77 9.95
C GLN A 317 -3.39 -0.67 9.11
N MET A 318 -3.20 0.53 9.67
CA MET A 318 -2.46 1.61 8.99
C MET A 318 -1.01 1.23 8.70
N ARG A 319 -0.37 0.48 9.61
CA ARG A 319 0.99 -0.04 9.38
C ARG A 319 1.01 -1.02 8.21
N LYS A 320 0.04 -1.95 8.16
CA LYS A 320 -0.11 -2.91 7.05
C LYS A 320 -0.41 -2.22 5.72
N ASP A 321 -1.29 -1.22 5.71
CA ASP A 321 -1.65 -0.47 4.51
C ASP A 321 -0.46 0.35 4.00
N ALA A 322 0.30 1.00 4.90
CA ALA A 322 1.53 1.72 4.55
C ALA A 322 2.62 0.78 4.02
N LEU A 323 2.79 -0.39 4.63
CA LEU A 323 3.71 -1.43 4.16
C LEU A 323 3.30 -1.98 2.78
N ARG A 324 2.01 -2.26 2.58
CA ARG A 324 1.47 -2.70 1.29
C ARG A 324 1.71 -1.63 0.22
N GLN A 325 1.42 -0.37 0.53
CA GLN A 325 1.65 0.75 -0.39
C GLN A 325 3.14 0.87 -0.72
N ALA A 326 4.03 0.79 0.27
CA ALA A 326 5.47 0.83 0.07
C ALA A 326 5.96 -0.35 -0.80
N MET A 327 5.45 -1.57 -0.59
CA MET A 327 5.76 -2.73 -1.44
C MET A 327 5.27 -2.56 -2.87
N LEU A 328 4.09 -1.98 -3.06
CA LEU A 328 3.52 -1.74 -4.38
C LEU A 328 4.30 -0.65 -5.12
N GLU A 329 4.58 0.48 -4.47
CA GLU A 329 5.39 1.55 -5.04
C GLU A 329 6.83 1.08 -5.33
N SER A 330 7.36 0.17 -4.51
CA SER A 330 8.62 -0.54 -4.78
C SER A 330 8.54 -1.33 -6.09
N LEU A 331 7.53 -2.19 -6.21
CA LEU A 331 7.32 -3.00 -7.41
C LEU A 331 7.09 -2.11 -8.65
N PHE A 332 6.32 -1.04 -8.52
CA PHE A 332 6.00 -0.11 -9.62
C PHE A 332 7.21 0.68 -10.10
N GLY A 333 8.04 1.10 -9.14
CA GLY A 333 9.28 1.78 -9.43
C GLY A 333 10.35 0.85 -10.04
N ALA A 334 10.51 -0.37 -9.52
CA ALA A 334 11.48 -1.34 -10.05
C ALA A 334 11.16 -1.81 -11.47
N LEU A 335 9.87 -1.84 -11.83
CA LEU A 335 9.41 -2.22 -13.16
C LEU A 335 9.29 -1.03 -14.13
N TYR A 336 9.56 0.21 -13.67
CA TYR A 336 9.47 1.46 -14.45
C TYR A 336 8.17 1.60 -15.24
N LEU A 337 7.05 1.12 -14.68
CA LEU A 337 5.77 1.04 -15.36
C LEU A 337 4.98 2.36 -15.37
N THR A 338 5.67 3.50 -15.30
CA THR A 338 5.07 4.84 -15.40
C THR A 338 4.68 5.24 -16.83
N ASP A 339 4.97 4.42 -17.83
CA ASP A 339 4.42 4.60 -19.17
C ASP A 339 2.95 4.13 -19.24
N ILE A 340 2.17 4.91 -19.99
CA ILE A 340 0.71 5.04 -20.00
C ILE A 340 -0.08 3.72 -20.21
N GLY A 341 0.56 2.62 -20.60
CA GLY A 341 -0.11 1.36 -20.95
C GLY A 341 -0.40 0.36 -19.82
N PHE A 342 -0.01 0.63 -18.57
CA PHE A 342 -0.24 -0.33 -17.47
C PHE A 342 -1.06 0.21 -16.28
N GLN A 343 -1.56 1.44 -16.32
CA GLN A 343 -2.28 2.07 -15.20
C GLN A 343 -3.43 1.21 -14.64
N THR A 344 -4.15 0.51 -15.51
CA THR A 344 -5.26 -0.37 -15.12
C THR A 344 -4.81 -1.61 -14.34
N SER A 345 -3.62 -2.16 -14.64
CA SER A 345 -3.04 -3.30 -13.92
C SER A 345 -2.51 -2.93 -12.53
N PHE A 346 -2.35 -1.63 -12.22
CA PHE A 346 -1.83 -1.16 -10.92
C PHE A 346 -2.91 -0.85 -9.90
N ALA A 347 -4.02 -0.26 -10.34
CA ALA A 347 -5.18 -0.09 -9.49
C ALA A 347 -5.68 -1.45 -8.97
N MET A 348 -5.51 -2.52 -9.74
CA MET A 348 -5.72 -3.92 -9.35
C MET A 348 -4.90 -4.39 -8.13
N LEU A 349 -3.64 -3.96 -8.02
CA LEU A 349 -2.75 -4.38 -6.93
C LEU A 349 -3.00 -3.58 -5.65
N ALA A 350 -3.36 -2.31 -5.76
CA ALA A 350 -3.79 -1.49 -4.63
C ALA A 350 -5.24 -1.78 -4.20
N TYR A 351 -6.05 -2.38 -5.09
CA TYR A 351 -7.43 -2.74 -4.82
C TYR A 351 -7.53 -3.74 -3.68
N GLN A 352 -8.38 -3.40 -2.71
CA GLN A 352 -8.77 -4.31 -1.64
C GLN A 352 -10.16 -4.82 -1.96
N ALA A 353 -10.27 -6.11 -2.27
CA ALA A 353 -11.54 -6.74 -2.58
C ALA A 353 -12.58 -6.50 -1.46
N PRO A 354 -13.83 -6.20 -1.81
CA PRO A 354 -14.91 -6.08 -0.85
C PRO A 354 -15.24 -7.46 -0.26
N MET A 355 -15.79 -7.50 0.95
CA MET A 355 -16.00 -8.75 1.69
C MET A 355 -16.84 -9.80 0.93
N HIS A 356 -17.82 -9.35 0.15
CA HIS A 356 -18.64 -10.25 -0.67
C HIS A 356 -17.87 -10.89 -1.83
N GLU A 357 -16.74 -10.31 -2.27
CA GLU A 357 -15.81 -10.92 -3.23
C GLU A 357 -14.87 -11.91 -2.52
N VAL A 358 -14.34 -11.53 -1.35
CA VAL A 358 -13.41 -12.36 -0.56
C VAL A 358 -14.06 -13.67 -0.08
N HIS A 359 -15.34 -13.63 0.28
CA HIS A 359 -16.03 -14.79 0.86
C HIS A 359 -16.92 -15.55 -0.13
N ALA A 360 -17.03 -15.09 -1.38
CA ALA A 360 -17.81 -15.79 -2.38
C ALA A 360 -17.11 -17.08 -2.85
N THR A 361 -17.91 -18.09 -3.17
CA THR A 361 -17.46 -19.32 -3.84
C THR A 361 -18.22 -19.49 -5.14
N LEU A 362 -17.49 -19.72 -6.24
CA LEU A 362 -18.05 -19.91 -7.57
C LEU A 362 -18.35 -21.38 -7.90
N GLU A 363 -18.06 -22.32 -7.00
CA GLU A 363 -18.17 -23.77 -7.24
C GLU A 363 -19.57 -24.20 -7.68
N HIS A 364 -20.60 -23.57 -7.12
CA HIS A 364 -22.01 -23.90 -7.38
C HIS A 364 -22.69 -22.98 -8.40
N TRP A 365 -21.95 -22.03 -8.99
CA TRP A 365 -22.51 -21.06 -9.92
C TRP A 365 -22.66 -21.64 -11.32
N GLN A 366 -23.80 -21.36 -11.95
CA GLN A 366 -24.20 -21.90 -13.24
C GLN A 366 -24.23 -20.81 -14.30
N ALA A 367 -24.27 -21.19 -15.58
CA ALA A 367 -24.42 -20.24 -16.67
C ALA A 367 -25.74 -19.45 -16.49
N ALA A 368 -25.67 -18.13 -16.60
CA ALA A 368 -26.84 -17.27 -16.48
C ALA A 368 -27.78 -17.48 -17.68
N GLU A 369 -29.06 -17.70 -17.42
CA GLU A 369 -30.07 -17.90 -18.48
C GLU A 369 -30.33 -16.62 -19.29
N ALA A 370 -30.24 -15.45 -18.65
CA ALA A 370 -30.52 -14.15 -19.27
C ALA A 370 -29.45 -13.10 -18.90
N PRO A 371 -28.23 -13.18 -19.46
CA PRO A 371 -27.12 -12.27 -19.13
C PRO A 371 -27.41 -10.82 -19.51
N GLY A 372 -28.15 -10.58 -20.61
CA GLY A 372 -28.47 -9.23 -21.09
C GLY A 372 -29.18 -8.35 -20.06
N MET A 373 -30.13 -8.89 -19.29
CA MET A 373 -30.79 -8.11 -18.23
C MET A 373 -29.86 -7.76 -17.06
N LEU A 374 -28.87 -8.61 -16.78
CA LEU A 374 -27.92 -8.41 -15.67
C LEU A 374 -26.78 -7.43 -16.03
N LEU A 375 -26.60 -7.15 -17.32
CA LEU A 375 -25.47 -6.41 -17.87
C LEU A 375 -25.87 -5.17 -18.69
N ALA A 376 -27.16 -4.83 -18.77
CA ALA A 376 -27.72 -3.80 -19.66
C ALA A 376 -27.16 -2.38 -19.52
N GLU A 377 -26.37 -2.10 -18.47
CA GLU A 377 -25.74 -0.79 -18.22
C GLU A 377 -24.20 -0.84 -18.32
N LEU A 378 -23.63 -1.95 -18.79
CA LEU A 378 -22.19 -2.21 -18.77
C LEU A 378 -21.59 -2.51 -20.13
N ASP A 379 -22.43 -2.81 -21.13
CA ASP A 379 -21.96 -3.02 -22.48
C ASP A 379 -21.45 -1.71 -23.08
N VAL A 380 -20.42 -1.84 -23.90
CA VAL A 380 -19.84 -0.70 -24.61
C VAL A 380 -19.81 -1.03 -26.10
N ASN A 381 -20.51 -0.22 -26.90
CA ASN A 381 -20.50 -0.31 -28.35
C ASN A 381 -19.29 0.43 -28.94
N ASP A 382 -18.08 -0.01 -28.60
CA ASP A 382 -16.85 0.64 -29.06
C ASP A 382 -15.89 -0.34 -29.75
N LEU A 383 -15.51 0.01 -30.99
CA LEU A 383 -14.61 -0.74 -31.88
C LEU A 383 -13.22 -0.13 -31.76
N VAL A 384 -12.43 -0.62 -30.81
CA VAL A 384 -11.05 -0.16 -30.60
C VAL A 384 -10.07 -1.27 -30.98
N LEU A 385 -8.93 -0.90 -31.59
CA LEU A 385 -7.77 -1.76 -31.79
C LEU A 385 -7.33 -2.37 -30.45
N ALA A 386 -7.52 -3.68 -30.29
CA ALA A 386 -7.09 -4.45 -29.13
C ALA A 386 -6.31 -5.70 -29.57
N GLU A 387 -5.31 -6.08 -28.77
CA GLU A 387 -4.60 -7.34 -28.97
C GLU A 387 -5.44 -8.48 -28.38
N LEU A 388 -5.85 -9.43 -29.21
CA LEU A 388 -6.57 -10.63 -28.77
C LEU A 388 -5.57 -11.70 -28.34
N VAL A 389 -5.66 -12.11 -27.08
CA VAL A 389 -4.84 -13.20 -26.56
C VAL A 389 -5.48 -14.54 -26.90
N ASN A 390 -4.77 -15.37 -27.67
CA ASN A 390 -5.30 -16.64 -28.18
C ASN A 390 -4.89 -17.86 -27.32
N GLU A 391 -3.91 -17.71 -26.43
CA GLU A 391 -3.31 -18.83 -25.71
C GLU A 391 -3.15 -18.54 -24.20
N GLY A 392 -3.10 -19.62 -23.40
CA GLY A 392 -2.85 -19.54 -21.96
C GLY A 392 -4.03 -19.02 -21.12
N PRO A 393 -3.76 -18.63 -19.85
CA PRO A 393 -4.79 -18.20 -18.89
C PRO A 393 -5.57 -16.93 -19.28
N LEU A 394 -5.06 -16.18 -20.26
CA LEU A 394 -5.66 -14.95 -20.78
C LEU A 394 -6.41 -15.19 -22.10
N ARG A 395 -6.57 -16.44 -22.54
CA ARG A 395 -7.27 -16.77 -23.78
C ARG A 395 -8.64 -16.08 -23.84
N GLY A 396 -8.94 -15.44 -24.97
CA GLY A 396 -10.20 -14.75 -25.21
C GLY A 396 -10.30 -13.35 -24.57
N ILE A 397 -9.23 -12.86 -23.93
CA ILE A 397 -9.14 -11.50 -23.41
C ILE A 397 -8.56 -10.58 -24.49
N GLN A 398 -9.22 -9.44 -24.69
CA GLN A 398 -8.75 -8.33 -25.50
C GLN A 398 -8.03 -7.32 -24.60
N ILE A 399 -6.75 -7.06 -24.88
CA ILE A 399 -5.93 -6.08 -24.15
C ILE A 399 -5.87 -4.81 -24.98
N ARG A 400 -6.40 -3.71 -24.43
CA ARG A 400 -6.34 -2.39 -25.08
C ARG A 400 -5.02 -1.68 -24.76
N PRO A 401 -4.60 -0.69 -25.57
CA PRO A 401 -3.34 0.06 -25.36
C PRO A 401 -3.22 0.79 -24.01
N ASP A 402 -4.34 1.04 -23.32
CA ASP A 402 -4.41 1.62 -21.97
C ASP A 402 -4.25 0.56 -20.84
N GLY A 403 -3.99 -0.70 -21.21
CA GLY A 403 -3.81 -1.82 -20.30
C GLY A 403 -5.12 -2.36 -19.72
N SER A 404 -6.28 -1.93 -20.25
CA SER A 404 -7.57 -2.45 -19.82
C SER A 404 -7.89 -3.79 -20.50
N TYR A 405 -8.56 -4.67 -19.75
CA TYR A 405 -8.94 -6.01 -20.19
C TYR A 405 -10.42 -6.03 -20.57
N TRP A 406 -10.71 -6.65 -21.71
CA TRP A 406 -12.06 -6.72 -22.27
C TRP A 406 -12.37 -8.12 -22.78
N ILE A 407 -13.64 -8.45 -22.84
CA ILE A 407 -14.15 -9.65 -23.50
C ILE A 407 -15.26 -9.28 -24.46
N GLU A 408 -15.45 -10.12 -25.46
CA GLU A 408 -16.65 -10.13 -26.28
C GLU A 408 -17.53 -11.31 -25.84
N MET A 409 -18.80 -11.02 -25.54
CA MET A 409 -19.77 -12.02 -25.13
C MET A 409 -21.11 -11.71 -25.78
N GLN A 410 -21.66 -12.65 -26.55
CA GLN A 410 -22.93 -12.49 -27.27
C GLN A 410 -22.97 -11.26 -28.20
N GLY A 411 -21.83 -10.90 -28.80
CA GLY A 411 -21.70 -9.75 -29.71
C GLY A 411 -21.65 -8.38 -29.01
N LEU A 412 -21.52 -8.35 -27.69
CA LEU A 412 -21.33 -7.14 -26.89
C LEU A 412 -19.97 -7.16 -26.19
N THR A 413 -19.37 -5.98 -26.03
CA THR A 413 -18.05 -5.82 -25.42
C THR A 413 -18.17 -5.39 -23.97
N TYR A 414 -17.48 -6.10 -23.07
CA TYR A 414 -17.51 -5.85 -21.63
C TYR A 414 -16.12 -5.65 -21.06
N ARG A 415 -15.96 -4.65 -20.18
CA ARG A 415 -14.72 -4.47 -19.40
C ARG A 415 -14.66 -5.56 -18.34
N VAL A 416 -13.49 -6.19 -18.20
CA VAL A 416 -13.28 -7.23 -17.18
C VAL A 416 -12.08 -6.92 -16.29
N ARG A 417 -12.13 -7.48 -15.08
CA ARG A 417 -11.07 -7.43 -14.08
C ARG A 417 -10.85 -8.83 -13.53
N PHE A 418 -9.60 -9.27 -13.42
CA PHE A 418 -9.31 -10.53 -12.75
C PHE A 418 -9.49 -10.39 -11.23
N SER A 419 -10.18 -11.34 -10.61
CA SER A 419 -10.27 -11.47 -9.16
C SER A 419 -9.35 -12.59 -8.68
N HIS A 420 -8.35 -12.25 -7.87
CA HIS A 420 -7.47 -13.24 -7.26
C HIS A 420 -8.20 -14.08 -6.20
N GLU A 421 -9.16 -13.48 -5.48
CA GLU A 421 -9.95 -14.17 -4.45
C GLU A 421 -10.80 -15.28 -5.06
N LEU A 422 -11.36 -15.02 -6.25
CA LEU A 422 -12.25 -15.96 -6.94
C LEU A 422 -11.54 -16.79 -8.01
N SER A 423 -10.28 -16.46 -8.33
CA SER A 423 -9.55 -17.01 -9.47
C SER A 423 -10.35 -16.96 -10.78
N ALA A 424 -11.09 -15.87 -10.99
CA ALA A 424 -12.01 -15.70 -12.11
C ALA A 424 -12.02 -14.27 -12.63
N TRP A 425 -12.40 -14.09 -13.90
CA TRP A 425 -12.66 -12.79 -14.48
C TRP A 425 -14.05 -12.28 -14.05
N LEU A 426 -14.13 -11.00 -13.71
CA LEU A 426 -15.37 -10.32 -13.35
C LEU A 426 -15.68 -9.23 -14.38
N ILE A 427 -16.91 -9.15 -14.86
CA ILE A 427 -17.39 -7.98 -15.61
C ILE A 427 -17.56 -6.82 -14.63
N VAL A 428 -16.99 -5.67 -14.99
CA VAL A 428 -16.94 -4.46 -14.15
C VAL A 428 -17.42 -3.24 -14.93
N PRO A 429 -17.84 -2.15 -14.25
CA PRO A 429 -18.22 -0.92 -14.94
C PRO A 429 -17.10 -0.39 -15.84
N PRO A 430 -17.42 0.08 -17.06
CA PRO A 430 -16.41 0.49 -18.02
C PRO A 430 -15.61 1.70 -17.55
N ASP A 431 -16.20 2.64 -16.81
CA ASP A 431 -15.53 3.84 -16.34
C ASP A 431 -14.91 3.70 -14.94
N ASN A 432 -15.38 2.73 -14.14
CA ASN A 432 -14.88 2.48 -12.79
C ASN A 432 -14.78 0.97 -12.51
N PRO A 433 -13.67 0.31 -12.91
CA PRO A 433 -13.53 -1.14 -12.80
C PRO A 433 -13.40 -1.66 -11.37
N PHE A 434 -13.26 -0.76 -10.38
CA PHE A 434 -13.14 -1.08 -8.95
C PHE A 434 -14.34 -0.61 -8.14
N ALA A 435 -15.40 -0.15 -8.82
CA ALA A 435 -16.64 0.25 -8.17
C ALA A 435 -17.18 -0.87 -7.30
N PHE A 436 -17.73 -0.49 -6.15
CA PHE A 436 -18.47 -1.43 -5.32
C PHE A 436 -19.75 -1.83 -6.06
N GLY A 437 -19.97 -3.13 -6.26
CA GLY A 437 -21.12 -3.63 -7.00
C GLY A 437 -21.27 -5.14 -6.90
N PRO A 438 -22.31 -5.72 -7.53
CA PRO A 438 -22.52 -7.17 -7.53
C PRO A 438 -21.42 -7.89 -8.32
N LEU A 439 -21.11 -9.13 -7.90
CA LEU A 439 -20.20 -10.00 -8.64
C LEU A 439 -20.83 -10.44 -9.96
N ARG A 440 -20.07 -10.32 -11.05
CA ARG A 440 -20.45 -10.76 -12.39
C ARG A 440 -19.35 -11.64 -12.98
N PRO A 441 -19.12 -12.84 -12.43
CA PRO A 441 -18.03 -13.69 -12.88
C PRO A 441 -18.32 -14.28 -14.25
N VAL A 442 -17.28 -14.43 -15.05
CA VAL A 442 -17.33 -15.00 -16.40
C VAL A 442 -16.29 -16.10 -16.53
N ARG A 443 -16.61 -17.11 -17.34
CA ARG A 443 -15.67 -18.16 -17.74
C ARG A 443 -15.87 -18.53 -19.20
N LEU A 444 -14.82 -19.07 -19.82
CA LEU A 444 -14.95 -19.75 -21.10
C LEU A 444 -15.63 -21.11 -20.92
N ASP A 445 -16.51 -21.46 -21.86
CA ASP A 445 -17.08 -22.80 -21.97
C ASP A 445 -16.17 -23.76 -22.79
N ALA A 446 -16.65 -24.98 -23.05
CA ALA A 446 -15.90 -25.99 -23.81
C ALA A 446 -15.69 -25.60 -25.29
N SER A 447 -16.54 -24.74 -25.85
CA SER A 447 -16.40 -24.17 -27.19
C SER A 447 -15.42 -23.00 -27.24
N GLY A 448 -15.05 -22.43 -26.10
CA GLY A 448 -14.22 -21.23 -26.02
C GLY A 448 -15.03 -19.93 -26.13
N GLU A 449 -16.33 -19.99 -25.85
CA GLU A 449 -17.22 -18.83 -25.76
C GLU A 449 -17.34 -18.36 -24.30
N TRP A 450 -17.40 -17.04 -24.09
CA TRP A 450 -17.60 -16.46 -22.76
C TRP A 450 -19.04 -16.65 -22.28
N GLN A 451 -19.21 -17.07 -21.02
CA GLN A 451 -20.51 -17.16 -20.36
C GLN A 451 -20.48 -16.48 -18.98
N LEU A 452 -21.53 -15.71 -18.69
CA LEU A 452 -21.79 -15.13 -17.36
C LEU A 452 -22.23 -16.21 -16.39
N LEU A 453 -21.73 -16.14 -15.16
CA LEU A 453 -22.11 -17.02 -14.06
C LEU A 453 -23.09 -16.33 -13.13
N ALA A 454 -24.11 -17.07 -12.73
CA ALA A 454 -25.10 -16.67 -11.74
C ALA A 454 -25.08 -17.66 -10.56
N PRO A 455 -25.35 -17.19 -9.33
CA PRO A 455 -25.51 -18.06 -8.18
C PRO A 455 -26.72 -18.99 -8.40
N PRO A 456 -26.72 -20.18 -7.77
CA PRO A 456 -27.87 -21.07 -7.86
C PRO A 456 -29.11 -20.39 -7.27
N ASN A 457 -30.25 -20.46 -7.98
CA ASN A 457 -31.51 -19.95 -7.47
C ASN A 457 -31.90 -20.72 -6.18
N LEU A 458 -31.95 -20.03 -5.05
CA LEU A 458 -32.53 -20.57 -3.82
C LEU A 458 -34.06 -20.58 -3.97
N ILE A 459 -34.61 -21.72 -4.37
CA ILE A 459 -36.06 -21.95 -4.51
C ILE A 459 -36.77 -22.03 -3.13
N GLY A 460 -36.05 -21.94 -2.01
CA GLY A 460 -36.52 -22.42 -0.70
C GLY A 460 -36.79 -21.41 0.43
N GLY A 461 -36.77 -20.10 0.19
CA GLY A 461 -36.86 -19.13 1.28
C GLY A 461 -37.47 -17.79 0.89
N SER A 462 -38.71 -17.79 0.40
CA SER A 462 -39.43 -16.54 0.20
C SER A 462 -39.65 -15.84 1.55
N PRO A 463 -39.17 -14.62 1.79
CA PRO A 463 -39.74 -13.79 2.84
C PRO A 463 -41.25 -13.64 2.58
N PRO A 464 -42.09 -13.43 3.61
CA PRO A 464 -43.53 -13.33 3.43
C PRO A 464 -43.84 -12.35 2.30
N SER A 465 -44.54 -12.83 1.27
CA SER A 465 -44.91 -12.05 0.11
C SER A 465 -45.77 -10.87 0.57
N LEU A 466 -45.21 -9.68 0.59
CA LEU A 466 -46.01 -8.46 0.68
C LEU A 466 -46.70 -8.29 -0.68
N PRO A 467 -48.04 -8.15 -0.74
CA PRO A 467 -48.74 -7.92 -1.99
C PRO A 467 -48.11 -6.73 -2.73
N ALA A 468 -47.79 -6.91 -4.02
CA ALA A 468 -47.12 -5.95 -4.90
C ALA A 468 -45.60 -5.72 -4.70
N MET A 469 -44.89 -6.57 -3.95
CA MET A 469 -43.42 -6.49 -3.87
C MET A 469 -42.74 -7.83 -4.20
N ALA A 470 -42.06 -7.90 -5.34
CA ALA A 470 -41.18 -9.01 -5.67
C ALA A 470 -39.94 -9.00 -4.75
N SER A 471 -39.56 -10.17 -4.25
CA SER A 471 -38.30 -10.36 -3.53
C SER A 471 -37.21 -10.69 -4.55
N GLU A 472 -36.13 -9.92 -4.56
CA GLU A 472 -34.96 -10.22 -5.39
C GLU A 472 -33.81 -10.79 -4.56
N PRO A 473 -33.23 -11.94 -4.94
CA PRO A 473 -32.04 -12.47 -4.30
C PRO A 473 -30.83 -11.59 -4.63
N SER A 474 -29.98 -11.31 -3.63
CA SER A 474 -28.78 -10.51 -3.83
C SER A 474 -27.65 -11.02 -2.94
N ALA A 475 -26.72 -11.77 -3.54
CA ALA A 475 -25.52 -12.26 -2.85
C ALA A 475 -24.69 -11.11 -2.26
N LEU A 476 -24.74 -9.93 -2.89
CA LEU A 476 -24.15 -8.71 -2.37
C LEU A 476 -24.78 -8.33 -1.03
N TRP A 477 -26.11 -8.16 -0.99
CA TRP A 477 -26.78 -7.74 0.24
C TRP A 477 -26.75 -8.84 1.30
N ASP A 478 -26.83 -10.12 0.94
CA ASP A 478 -26.72 -11.25 1.87
C ASP A 478 -25.48 -11.19 2.77
N GLU A 479 -24.37 -10.60 2.29
CA GLU A 479 -23.17 -10.31 3.07
C GLU A 479 -23.39 -9.12 4.02
N TYR A 480 -23.85 -7.97 3.50
CA TYR A 480 -23.85 -6.71 4.25
C TYR A 480 -25.07 -6.49 5.15
N VAL A 481 -26.16 -7.27 5.02
CA VAL A 481 -27.25 -7.24 6.02
C VAL A 481 -26.90 -7.99 7.31
N ARG A 482 -25.85 -8.83 7.29
CA ARG A 482 -25.36 -9.54 8.48
C ARG A 482 -24.63 -8.55 9.38
N TYR A 483 -25.04 -8.48 10.64
CA TYR A 483 -24.34 -7.66 11.62
C TYR A 483 -23.10 -8.41 12.11
N ASP A 484 -21.92 -7.91 11.75
CA ASP A 484 -20.62 -8.40 12.21
C ASP A 484 -19.76 -7.20 12.62
N VAL A 485 -19.40 -7.15 13.90
CA VAL A 485 -18.64 -6.03 14.49
C VAL A 485 -17.25 -5.92 13.84
N SER A 486 -16.58 -7.04 13.60
CA SER A 486 -15.24 -7.06 13.02
C SER A 486 -15.28 -6.58 11.57
N ARG A 487 -16.21 -7.09 10.77
CA ARG A 487 -16.35 -6.67 9.36
C ARG A 487 -16.75 -5.21 9.24
N THR A 488 -17.63 -4.73 10.12
CA THR A 488 -18.02 -3.32 10.20
C THR A 488 -16.81 -2.43 10.50
N GLN A 489 -15.97 -2.80 11.46
CA GLN A 489 -14.76 -2.06 11.81
C GLN A 489 -13.75 -2.03 10.66
N ILE A 490 -13.54 -3.15 9.97
CA ILE A 490 -12.65 -3.21 8.80
C ILE A 490 -13.16 -2.30 7.68
N ALA A 491 -14.47 -2.33 7.37
CA ALA A 491 -15.07 -1.46 6.37
C ALA A 491 -14.96 0.04 6.75
N SER A 492 -15.21 0.39 8.00
CA SER A 492 -15.02 1.76 8.51
C SER A 492 -13.56 2.21 8.43
N ALA A 493 -12.61 1.34 8.79
CA ALA A 493 -11.19 1.66 8.70
C ALA A 493 -10.76 1.93 7.24
N ARG A 494 -11.25 1.14 6.28
CA ARG A 494 -11.00 1.36 4.85
C ARG A 494 -11.55 2.70 4.36
N ALA A 495 -12.78 3.05 4.74
CA ALA A 495 -13.40 4.34 4.41
C ALA A 495 -12.58 5.51 5.00
N ILE A 496 -12.22 5.45 6.28
CA ILE A 496 -11.40 6.47 6.94
C ILE A 496 -10.03 6.61 6.25
N SER A 497 -9.37 5.51 5.91
CA SER A 497 -8.09 5.53 5.20
C SER A 497 -8.19 6.19 3.81
N ARG A 498 -9.29 5.97 3.08
CA ARG A 498 -9.56 6.67 1.81
C ARG A 498 -9.77 8.16 2.02
N GLN A 499 -10.65 8.53 2.95
CA GLN A 499 -10.96 9.94 3.25
C GLN A 499 -9.70 10.70 3.67
N LYS A 500 -8.84 10.11 4.52
CA LYS A 500 -7.54 10.69 4.88
C LYS A 500 -6.61 10.89 3.68
N ARG A 501 -6.58 9.95 2.73
CA ARG A 501 -5.79 10.10 1.49
C ARG A 501 -6.29 11.25 0.64
N LEU A 502 -7.61 11.38 0.48
CA LEU A 502 -8.25 12.48 -0.26
C LEU A 502 -7.90 13.83 0.38
N LEU A 503 -7.95 13.91 1.71
CA LEU A 503 -7.65 15.13 2.46
C LEU A 503 -6.15 15.46 2.56
N LYS A 504 -5.24 14.49 2.34
CA LYS A 504 -3.80 14.66 2.54
C LYS A 504 -3.23 15.84 1.72
N ASN A 505 -3.67 15.95 0.47
CA ASN A 505 -3.21 16.97 -0.48
C ASN A 505 -4.06 18.25 -0.47
N ALA A 506 -5.12 18.30 0.34
CA ALA A 506 -5.96 19.49 0.48
C ALA A 506 -5.22 20.58 1.29
N GLN A 507 -5.44 21.84 0.90
CA GLN A 507 -4.92 23.01 1.62
C GLN A 507 -5.73 23.25 2.89
N ILE A 508 -5.45 22.44 3.93
CA ILE A 508 -6.09 22.53 5.24
C ILE A 508 -5.05 23.07 6.25
N PRO A 509 -5.36 24.15 6.99
CA PRO A 509 -4.43 24.72 7.97
C PRO A 509 -4.05 23.71 9.05
N THR A 510 -2.82 23.81 9.55
CA THR A 510 -2.30 22.93 10.62
C THR A 510 -1.84 23.77 11.80
N LEU A 511 -2.38 23.49 12.97
CA LEU A 511 -2.00 24.14 14.23
C LEU A 511 -0.59 23.74 14.65
N ALA A 512 0.17 24.69 15.17
CA ALA A 512 1.48 24.42 15.74
C ALA A 512 1.38 23.59 17.04
N PRO A 513 2.44 22.88 17.45
CA PRO A 513 2.45 22.15 18.73
C PRO A 513 2.11 23.05 19.92
N GLY A 514 1.05 22.72 20.65
CA GLY A 514 0.58 23.49 21.82
C GLY A 514 -0.30 24.71 21.47
N GLN A 515 -0.54 24.98 20.19
CA GLN A 515 -1.49 26.00 19.76
C GLN A 515 -2.93 25.50 19.96
N VAL A 516 -3.76 26.34 20.58
CA VAL A 516 -5.21 26.12 20.74
C VAL A 516 -5.92 26.75 19.53
N PRO A 517 -7.01 26.15 19.00
CA PRO A 517 -7.81 26.80 17.96
C PRO A 517 -8.36 28.15 18.44
N ASP A 518 -8.57 29.05 17.49
CA ASP A 518 -9.30 30.28 17.72
C ASP A 518 -10.80 29.98 17.91
N VAL A 519 -11.54 30.91 18.47
CA VAL A 519 -12.98 30.76 18.71
C VAL A 519 -13.73 31.87 17.98
N ASP A 520 -14.78 31.51 17.25
CA ASP A 520 -15.61 32.47 16.54
C ASP A 520 -16.63 33.17 17.46
N VAL A 521 -17.48 34.01 16.87
CA VAL A 521 -18.51 34.79 17.60
C VAL A 521 -19.58 33.91 18.25
N HIS A 522 -19.74 32.66 17.81
CA HIS A 522 -20.70 31.68 18.32
C HIS A 522 -20.05 30.67 19.28
N GLY A 523 -18.76 30.80 19.59
CA GLY A 523 -18.06 29.87 20.46
C GLY A 523 -17.54 28.63 19.75
N LEU A 524 -17.46 28.62 18.41
CA LEU A 524 -17.00 27.47 17.63
C LEU A 524 -15.51 27.56 17.30
N ASP A 525 -14.82 26.44 17.44
CA ASP A 525 -13.40 26.31 17.13
C ASP A 525 -13.13 26.52 15.63
N CYS A 526 -12.17 27.40 15.33
CA CYS A 526 -11.72 27.71 13.99
C CYS A 526 -10.22 28.09 13.95
N VAL A 527 -9.69 28.30 12.75
CA VAL A 527 -8.38 28.90 12.54
C VAL A 527 -8.55 30.23 11.82
N LEU A 528 -7.96 31.29 12.36
CA LEU A 528 -7.95 32.62 11.76
C LEU A 528 -6.70 32.77 10.86
N GLY A 529 -6.90 32.82 9.53
CA GLY A 529 -5.84 33.11 8.56
C GLY A 529 -5.94 34.52 7.96
N GLU A 530 -4.99 34.90 7.08
CA GLU A 530 -4.90 36.23 6.41
C GLU A 530 -6.07 36.56 5.43
N GLY A 531 -7.21 35.88 5.51
CA GLY A 531 -8.33 36.19 4.61
C GLY A 531 -9.72 35.63 4.93
N ALA A 532 -9.87 34.66 5.85
CA ALA A 532 -11.18 34.15 6.31
C ALA A 532 -11.05 33.23 7.53
N ARG A 533 -12.18 32.97 8.21
CA ARG A 533 -12.32 31.92 9.23
C ARG A 533 -12.33 30.55 8.56
N GLN A 534 -11.48 29.63 9.02
CA GLN A 534 -11.44 28.25 8.52
C GLN A 534 -11.84 27.27 9.62
N TYR A 535 -12.96 26.58 9.43
CA TYR A 535 -13.46 25.61 10.40
C TYR A 535 -12.84 24.22 10.24
N SER A 536 -12.33 23.88 9.05
CA SER A 536 -11.59 22.65 8.82
C SER A 536 -10.11 22.87 9.09
N TYR A 537 -9.52 22.15 10.06
CA TYR A 537 -8.10 22.28 10.39
C TYR A 537 -7.49 20.96 10.88
N ARG A 538 -6.15 20.93 10.99
CA ARG A 538 -5.38 19.82 11.56
C ARG A 538 -4.72 20.23 12.87
N ASP A 539 -4.66 19.33 13.84
CA ASP A 539 -3.78 19.50 15.00
C ASP A 539 -2.31 19.15 14.66
N ALA A 540 -1.40 19.40 15.61
CA ALA A 540 0.02 19.07 15.47
C ALA A 540 0.30 17.56 15.28
N ASP A 541 -0.68 16.72 15.63
CA ASP A 541 -0.66 15.27 15.47
C ASP A 541 -1.21 14.80 14.10
N GLY A 542 -1.68 15.73 13.27
CA GLY A 542 -2.28 15.47 11.96
C GLY A 542 -3.72 14.94 12.00
N ARG A 543 -4.44 15.10 13.12
CA ARG A 543 -5.87 14.77 13.22
C ARG A 543 -6.70 15.92 12.64
N TYR A 544 -7.78 15.56 11.94
CA TYR A 544 -8.68 16.51 11.28
C TYR A 544 -9.83 16.88 12.21
N TYR A 545 -10.19 18.16 12.23
CA TYR A 545 -11.31 18.70 13.00
C TYR A 545 -12.17 19.61 12.12
N ASN A 546 -13.47 19.65 12.42
CA ASN A 546 -14.42 20.62 11.90
C ASN A 546 -15.57 20.82 12.90
N ALA A 547 -15.59 21.97 13.56
CA ALA A 547 -16.57 22.27 14.61
C ALA A 547 -18.01 22.35 14.09
N LEU A 548 -18.21 22.81 12.84
CA LEU A 548 -19.54 22.90 12.22
C LEU A 548 -20.12 21.50 11.98
N ILE A 549 -19.31 20.55 11.49
CA ILE A 549 -19.72 19.15 11.30
C ILE A 549 -20.03 18.50 12.65
N GLU A 550 -19.17 18.72 13.66
CA GLU A 550 -19.38 18.17 15.00
C GLU A 550 -20.73 18.63 15.57
N TYR A 551 -21.00 19.94 15.53
CA TYR A 551 -22.27 20.51 15.96
C TYR A 551 -23.46 19.97 15.15
N TYR A 552 -23.32 19.80 13.83
CA TYR A 552 -24.40 19.25 12.99
C TYR A 552 -24.77 17.82 13.40
N THR A 553 -23.77 17.03 13.75
CA THR A 553 -23.94 15.62 14.12
C THR A 553 -24.43 15.41 15.55
N ASP A 554 -24.45 16.47 16.36
CA ASP A 554 -25.03 16.43 17.70
C ASP A 554 -26.56 16.29 17.63
N SER A 555 -27.10 15.33 18.37
CA SER A 555 -28.54 15.06 18.43
C SER A 555 -29.36 16.22 19.01
N ASP A 556 -28.72 17.10 19.78
CA ASP A 556 -29.34 18.24 20.45
C ASP A 556 -29.43 19.49 19.58
N ALA A 557 -28.60 19.58 18.53
CA ALA A 557 -28.57 20.73 17.62
C ALA A 557 -29.88 20.87 16.80
N LYS A 558 -30.55 19.76 16.46
CA LYS A 558 -31.85 19.73 15.74
C LYS A 558 -31.92 20.49 14.41
N ILE A 559 -30.79 20.82 13.79
CA ILE A 559 -30.74 21.56 12.50
C ILE A 559 -31.58 20.89 11.40
N ASN A 560 -31.69 19.56 11.41
CA ASN A 560 -32.51 18.82 10.46
C ASN A 560 -34.01 19.16 10.48
N ASP A 561 -34.52 19.74 11.56
CA ASP A 561 -35.93 20.13 11.65
C ASP A 561 -36.25 21.31 10.71
N VAL A 562 -35.25 22.16 10.40
CA VAL A 562 -35.36 23.22 9.38
C VAL A 562 -35.66 22.61 8.02
N PHE A 563 -34.90 21.57 7.60
CA PHE A 563 -35.09 20.93 6.30
C PHE A 563 -36.33 20.03 6.24
N ARG A 564 -36.68 19.38 7.35
CA ARG A 564 -37.79 18.41 7.40
C ARG A 564 -39.15 19.08 7.56
N THR A 565 -39.22 20.16 8.34
CA THR A 565 -40.49 20.77 8.75
C THR A 565 -40.52 22.29 8.61
N GLY A 566 -39.39 22.93 8.29
CA GLY A 566 -39.30 24.39 8.25
C GLY A 566 -39.28 25.04 9.64
N SER A 567 -38.96 24.27 10.69
CA SER A 567 -38.99 24.75 12.07
C SER A 567 -37.64 25.33 12.49
N TYR A 568 -37.64 26.59 12.94
CA TYR A 568 -36.48 27.30 13.48
C TYR A 568 -36.61 27.40 15.01
N ARG A 569 -35.51 27.22 15.74
CA ARG A 569 -35.47 27.17 17.20
C ARG A 569 -34.69 28.31 17.83
N TYR A 570 -33.57 28.68 17.23
CA TYR A 570 -32.59 29.64 17.77
C TYR A 570 -32.47 30.91 16.92
N GLY A 571 -32.88 30.86 15.64
CA GLY A 571 -32.96 32.00 14.74
C GLY A 571 -31.69 32.27 13.94
N ASP A 572 -30.59 31.60 14.25
CA ASP A 572 -29.28 31.66 13.58
C ASP A 572 -29.02 30.45 12.68
N GLU A 573 -29.96 29.50 12.57
CA GLU A 573 -29.74 28.26 11.83
C GLU A 573 -29.43 28.50 10.35
N THR A 574 -29.97 29.56 9.75
CA THR A 574 -29.70 29.91 8.35
C THR A 574 -28.23 30.28 8.15
N ASP A 575 -27.67 31.08 9.04
CA ASP A 575 -26.27 31.51 8.99
C ASP A 575 -25.36 30.32 9.25
N TYR A 576 -25.70 29.49 10.24
CA TYR A 576 -25.00 28.23 10.51
C TYR A 576 -25.00 27.28 9.30
N ILE A 577 -26.16 27.06 8.65
CA ILE A 577 -26.28 26.19 7.47
C ILE A 577 -25.41 26.72 6.34
N LYS A 578 -25.39 28.04 6.15
CA LYS A 578 -24.55 28.69 5.14
C LYS A 578 -23.07 28.46 5.44
N ASP A 579 -22.62 28.69 6.68
CA ASP A 579 -21.23 28.52 7.07
C ASP A 579 -20.79 27.05 6.97
N LEU A 580 -21.67 26.10 7.31
CA LEU A 580 -21.45 24.67 7.10
C LEU A 580 -21.28 24.35 5.61
N ALA A 581 -22.16 24.86 4.74
CA ALA A 581 -22.06 24.66 3.29
C ALA A 581 -20.77 25.25 2.71
N ASP A 582 -20.42 26.48 3.09
CA ASP A 582 -19.20 27.16 2.65
C ASP A 582 -17.93 26.43 3.15
N SER A 583 -17.98 25.85 4.35
CA SER A 583 -16.88 25.04 4.90
C SER A 583 -16.72 23.71 4.16
N LEU A 584 -17.82 23.04 3.82
CA LEU A 584 -17.81 21.79 3.06
C LEU A 584 -17.36 21.99 1.61
N GLU A 585 -17.70 23.12 0.98
CA GLU A 585 -17.29 23.45 -0.39
C GLU A 585 -15.76 23.59 -0.54
N GLN A 586 -15.06 23.96 0.53
CA GLN A 586 -13.59 24.06 0.56
C GLN A 586 -12.89 22.70 0.58
N LEU A 587 -13.62 21.62 0.87
CA LEU A 587 -13.06 20.27 0.94
C LEU A 587 -13.01 19.61 -0.45
N PRO A 588 -12.02 18.74 -0.70
CA PRO A 588 -11.92 18.02 -1.98
C PRO A 588 -13.14 17.13 -2.22
N LYS A 589 -13.67 17.17 -3.44
CA LYS A 589 -14.81 16.36 -3.89
C LYS A 589 -14.32 15.08 -4.57
N SER A 590 -15.03 13.97 -4.38
CA SER A 590 -14.71 12.67 -4.99
C SER A 590 -15.98 11.83 -5.19
N ASN A 591 -16.18 11.33 -6.40
CA ASN A 591 -17.29 10.43 -6.77
C ASN A 591 -16.82 8.98 -6.97
N GLU A 592 -15.66 8.61 -6.42
CA GLU A 592 -15.03 7.30 -6.65
C GLU A 592 -15.73 6.14 -5.93
N VAL A 593 -16.58 6.45 -4.93
CA VAL A 593 -17.19 5.45 -4.04
C VAL A 593 -18.70 5.57 -4.03
N THR A 594 -19.36 4.41 -3.94
CA THR A 594 -20.79 4.32 -3.67
C THR A 594 -21.07 4.65 -2.22
N LEU A 595 -22.05 5.51 -1.99
CA LEU A 595 -22.56 5.83 -0.66
C LEU A 595 -23.86 5.08 -0.39
N PHE A 596 -24.03 4.63 0.84
CA PHE A 596 -25.20 3.88 1.28
C PHE A 596 -26.02 4.70 2.27
N ARG A 597 -27.33 4.55 2.20
CA ARG A 597 -28.28 5.08 3.18
C ARG A 597 -29.35 4.03 3.43
N GLY A 598 -29.65 3.79 4.70
CA GLY A 598 -30.82 2.99 5.08
C GLY A 598 -32.06 3.87 5.16
N GLY A 599 -33.17 3.42 4.55
CA GLY A 599 -34.49 4.03 4.65
C GLY A 599 -35.46 3.20 5.48
N SER A 600 -36.45 3.85 6.10
CA SER A 600 -37.56 3.16 6.78
C SER A 600 -38.91 3.75 6.33
N ASP A 601 -39.86 2.88 6.02
CA ASP A 601 -41.26 3.27 5.75
C ASP A 601 -41.85 4.03 6.96
N SER A 602 -41.52 3.65 8.20
CA SER A 602 -41.99 4.33 9.42
C SER A 602 -41.52 5.78 9.54
N ARG A 603 -40.46 6.15 8.82
CA ARG A 603 -39.88 7.50 8.79
C ARG A 603 -40.12 8.21 7.45
N GLY A 604 -41.02 7.70 6.61
CA GLY A 604 -41.33 8.28 5.30
C GLY A 604 -40.16 8.24 4.30
N THR A 605 -39.11 7.46 4.58
CA THR A 605 -37.89 7.36 3.75
C THR A 605 -37.73 5.97 3.14
N GLY A 606 -38.79 5.17 3.15
CA GLY A 606 -38.74 3.79 2.71
C GLY A 606 -38.86 3.62 1.20
N GLY A 607 -38.42 2.46 0.73
CA GLY A 607 -38.22 2.18 -0.70
C GLY A 607 -39.52 1.93 -1.50
N ARG A 608 -40.69 2.07 -0.89
CA ARG A 608 -41.98 1.66 -1.50
C ARG A 608 -42.26 2.39 -2.81
N HIS A 609 -42.09 3.71 -2.84
CA HIS A 609 -42.37 4.54 -4.02
C HIS A 609 -41.48 4.20 -5.23
N PHE A 610 -40.22 3.83 -4.96
CA PHE A 610 -39.28 3.36 -5.99
C PHE A 610 -39.75 2.04 -6.62
N ARG A 611 -40.24 1.09 -5.79
CA ARG A 611 -40.64 -0.24 -6.25
C ARG A 611 -42.00 -0.28 -6.92
N THR A 612 -42.86 0.72 -6.67
CA THR A 612 -44.15 0.86 -7.34
C THR A 612 -44.06 1.59 -8.69
N GLY A 613 -42.85 1.96 -9.15
CA GLY A 613 -42.66 2.69 -10.40
C GLY A 613 -43.24 4.11 -10.40
N GLN A 614 -43.53 4.66 -9.22
CA GLN A 614 -44.03 6.04 -9.09
C GLN A 614 -42.93 7.08 -9.31
N ILE A 615 -41.67 6.66 -9.17
CA ILE A 615 -40.48 7.46 -9.46
C ILE A 615 -39.93 6.97 -10.79
N VAL A 616 -39.72 7.88 -11.74
CA VAL A 616 -39.21 7.61 -13.08
C VAL A 616 -37.91 8.38 -13.36
N VAL A 617 -37.20 8.00 -14.42
CA VAL A 617 -36.02 8.73 -14.88
C VAL A 617 -36.41 10.19 -15.17
N GLY A 618 -35.73 11.13 -14.52
CA GLY A 618 -36.02 12.57 -14.60
C GLY A 618 -36.61 13.17 -13.32
N ASP A 619 -37.11 12.34 -12.39
CA ASP A 619 -37.59 12.81 -11.09
C ASP A 619 -36.42 13.22 -10.19
N VAL A 620 -36.63 14.30 -9.41
CA VAL A 620 -35.61 14.87 -8.52
C VAL A 620 -35.79 14.35 -7.09
N LEU A 621 -34.79 13.65 -6.58
CA LEU A 621 -34.74 13.25 -5.18
C LEU A 621 -34.27 14.42 -4.31
N VAL A 622 -35.16 14.95 -3.46
CA VAL A 622 -34.81 15.97 -2.47
C VAL A 622 -34.50 15.27 -1.14
N ASN A 623 -33.29 15.53 -0.60
CA ASN A 623 -32.89 15.01 0.69
C ASN A 623 -33.01 16.09 1.78
N THR A 624 -33.50 15.70 2.96
CA THR A 624 -33.69 16.57 4.13
C THR A 624 -32.59 16.41 5.19
N ASP A 625 -31.44 15.83 4.81
CA ASP A 625 -30.35 15.51 5.73
C ASP A 625 -29.00 15.37 4.98
N PHE A 626 -27.98 16.13 5.40
CA PHE A 626 -26.67 16.18 4.75
C PHE A 626 -25.75 14.99 5.09
N THR A 627 -25.92 14.32 6.24
CA THR A 627 -24.97 13.29 6.74
C THR A 627 -25.54 11.88 6.77
N SER A 628 -26.75 11.67 6.22
CA SER A 628 -27.41 10.36 6.17
C SER A 628 -26.78 9.32 5.23
N PHE A 629 -25.55 9.55 4.75
CA PHE A 629 -24.85 8.66 3.83
C PHE A 629 -23.57 8.12 4.47
N THR A 630 -23.22 6.89 4.13
CA THR A 630 -22.02 6.23 4.64
C THR A 630 -21.33 5.42 3.57
N GLU A 631 -19.99 5.45 3.55
CA GLU A 631 -19.17 4.55 2.75
C GLU A 631 -19.20 3.10 3.30
N ASN A 632 -19.70 2.89 4.52
CA ASN A 632 -19.75 1.56 5.15
C ASN A 632 -21.11 0.87 4.90
N PRO A 633 -21.19 -0.12 4.00
CA PRO A 633 -22.45 -0.81 3.70
C PRO A 633 -23.06 -1.54 4.91
N TYR A 634 -22.26 -1.96 5.91
CA TYR A 634 -22.75 -2.61 7.14
C TYR A 634 -23.54 -1.66 8.06
N MET A 635 -23.41 -0.35 7.84
CA MET A 635 -24.17 0.65 8.59
C MET A 635 -25.57 0.86 8.01
N ALA A 636 -25.79 0.56 6.73
CA ALA A 636 -27.09 0.74 6.09
C ALA A 636 -28.24 -0.03 6.80
N PRO A 637 -28.08 -1.31 7.20
CA PRO A 637 -29.09 -2.02 7.98
C PRO A 637 -29.29 -1.48 9.40
N GLN A 638 -28.29 -0.83 9.99
CA GLN A 638 -28.39 -0.29 11.35
C GLN A 638 -29.33 0.91 11.42
N PHE A 639 -29.37 1.73 10.36
CA PHE A 639 -30.35 2.82 10.26
C PHE A 639 -31.80 2.31 10.29
N ARG A 640 -32.06 1.11 9.77
CA ARG A 640 -33.37 0.44 9.86
C ARG A 640 -33.67 0.00 11.30
N ARG A 641 -32.75 -0.70 11.97
CA ARG A 641 -32.99 -1.24 13.33
C ARG A 641 -33.22 -0.16 14.39
N ARG A 642 -32.61 1.01 14.25
CA ARG A 642 -32.86 2.16 15.14
C ARG A 642 -34.25 2.80 14.96
N ALA A 643 -35.04 2.39 13.96
CA ALA A 643 -36.39 2.88 13.74
C ALA A 643 -37.47 2.01 14.42
N ASP A 644 -37.11 0.82 14.90
CA ASP A 644 -38.01 -0.13 15.57
C ASP A 644 -37.94 -0.04 17.11
N HIS A 645 -37.22 0.96 17.64
CA HIS A 645 -37.10 1.28 19.07
C HIS A 645 -37.70 2.64 19.39
#